data_AF-F9F5Z4-F1
#
_entry.id   AF-F9F5Z4-F1
#
_cell.length_a   1.000
_cell.length_b   1.000
_cell.length_c   1.000
_cell.angle_alpha   90.00
_cell.angle_beta   90.00
_cell.angle_gamma   90.00
#
_symmetry.space_group_name_H-M   'P 1'
#
loop_
_entity.id
_entity.type
_entity.pdbx_description
1 polymer ?
#
loop_
_entity_poly.entity_id
_entity_poly.type
_entity_poly.pdbx_seq_one_letter_code
_entity_poly.pdbx_strand_id
1 'polypeptide(L)'
;MATEDERYRQSSQYRLWSFTPANLQELRAKTNSLAREQIAPRLATDPPPDFLTPDEEIRLVKFFTVELIRAAQFCELPTEIRATAAIFLRRFYVTNSVMTYPATDLLKTSLFFGCKAEGFFYKLNAFSEKFPNTTGEQILAGEFLLCQGIRFAFDVRHPFRALEGAILELRRRLPDEETRINKSHARARDILKFSPLVTDAYFHYAPSQIMMAALSMVDHGLLDTLIPTPGQGGNASQESAFANMRDKILGAVDSCRKMLEEEPPERMTGYWGTSKGALHHPMKQLECNASSAEALAASSIELSVTRFGGLQRLEPIQQTGFSQVQYEQDQEPWRGLSSTSPFWPLMTLELLVYVIDSVLSLVSQGLVLGEALPIGQDAAARANGVLVKLVSRGVLKLCVPPVFWSIIKMKLQSLVTLALSGYATAQSRPNLTAALESENSTLSELSGLLRAQPSLLRDLGRLRNVTILAPSNDAIKDLLNDTAVARMVENDPSSVAAILQYHVLNGTYYASNISDTPAFVPTLLNNATYANVTGGQRVEALAMGDTASFYSGFRQQSNVTKADLNFTGGVIHIINKVLAVPKNLSDTAIAANLSAVAGALTESKLVTNLTNEKNITVFAPSNSAFANIGSVLSNLSESDLESILKYHVVNNTLGYSSTLKNGSLTTSEGEKLNIVIHNGTVWVNEAKVIVPDVLIANGVVHVIDAVLNPDKPSATANPTASTQEAAFSGASSVSDIPFTSGVPENTNTAAATGLSPSTSTEGAAQATAAIALGALFGGAALVMNF
;
A
#
# COMPACT_ATOMS: atom_id res chain seq x y z
N MET A 1 -24.60 18.05 -20.09
CA MET A 1 -23.95 17.09 -19.19
C MET A 1 -23.54 15.89 -20.03
N ALA A 2 -22.36 15.34 -19.82
CA ALA A 2 -21.95 14.12 -20.52
C ALA A 2 -22.96 12.99 -20.22
N THR A 3 -23.32 12.22 -21.25
CA THR A 3 -24.20 11.06 -21.12
C THR A 3 -23.55 10.00 -20.21
N GLU A 4 -24.34 9.10 -19.63
CA GLU A 4 -23.84 8.00 -18.78
C GLU A 4 -22.79 7.14 -19.51
N ASP A 5 -22.96 6.94 -20.81
CA ASP A 5 -22.02 6.25 -21.70
C ASP A 5 -20.69 6.99 -21.82
N GLU A 6 -20.72 8.31 -22.02
CA GLU A 6 -19.51 9.13 -22.06
C GLU A 6 -18.76 9.10 -20.73
N ARG A 7 -19.49 9.13 -19.61
CA ARG A 7 -18.89 9.00 -18.26
C ARG A 7 -18.27 7.62 -18.03
N TYR A 8 -18.85 6.56 -18.60
CA TYR A 8 -18.23 5.24 -18.58
C TYR A 8 -16.96 5.18 -19.44
N ARG A 9 -16.97 5.77 -20.63
CA ARG A 9 -15.81 5.82 -21.53
C ARG A 9 -14.62 6.60 -20.98
N GLN A 10 -14.86 7.55 -20.06
CA GLN A 10 -13.80 8.28 -19.36
C GLN A 10 -13.11 7.44 -18.25
N SER A 11 -13.72 6.32 -17.83
CA SER A 11 -13.18 5.47 -16.77
C SER A 11 -11.87 4.78 -17.16
N SER A 12 -11.03 4.48 -16.17
CA SER A 12 -9.82 3.68 -16.35
C SER A 12 -10.14 2.27 -16.85
N GLN A 13 -11.26 1.69 -16.40
CA GLN A 13 -11.72 0.38 -16.86
C GLN A 13 -12.00 0.34 -18.37
N TYR A 14 -12.65 1.36 -18.92
CA TYR A 14 -12.88 1.41 -20.37
C TYR A 14 -11.60 1.70 -21.14
N ARG A 15 -10.84 2.71 -20.72
CA ARG A 15 -9.66 3.20 -21.46
C ARG A 15 -8.49 2.22 -21.47
N LEU A 16 -8.30 1.46 -20.40
CA LEU A 16 -7.12 0.60 -20.21
C LEU A 16 -7.44 -0.89 -20.24
N TRP A 17 -8.67 -1.29 -19.90
CA TRP A 17 -9.03 -2.67 -19.61
C TRP A 17 -10.26 -3.17 -20.37
N SER A 18 -10.64 -2.51 -21.46
CA SER A 18 -11.69 -2.99 -22.37
C SER A 18 -11.10 -3.25 -23.77
N PHE A 19 -11.30 -4.46 -24.28
CA PHE A 19 -10.66 -4.96 -25.50
C PHE A 19 -11.67 -5.70 -26.38
N THR A 20 -11.35 -5.80 -27.67
CA THR A 20 -12.00 -6.80 -28.54
C THR A 20 -11.46 -8.19 -28.22
N PRO A 21 -12.21 -9.28 -28.47
CA PRO A 21 -11.73 -10.65 -28.24
C PRO A 21 -10.41 -10.96 -28.96
N ALA A 22 -10.26 -10.50 -30.20
CA ALA A 22 -9.02 -10.68 -30.98
C ALA A 22 -7.82 -9.98 -30.32
N ASN A 23 -7.97 -8.71 -29.93
CA ASN A 23 -6.87 -7.95 -29.31
C ASN A 23 -6.46 -8.54 -27.96
N LEU A 24 -7.41 -9.09 -27.19
CA LEU A 24 -7.11 -9.73 -25.90
C LEU A 24 -6.32 -11.03 -26.09
N GLN A 25 -6.67 -11.85 -27.08
CA GLN A 25 -5.94 -13.06 -27.42
C GLN A 25 -4.52 -12.75 -27.91
N GLU A 26 -4.38 -11.75 -28.79
CA GLU A 26 -3.08 -11.29 -29.28
C GLU A 26 -2.20 -10.79 -28.12
N LEU A 27 -2.75 -10.00 -27.21
CA LEU A 27 -2.02 -9.49 -26.05
C LEU A 27 -1.51 -10.63 -25.15
N ARG A 28 -2.34 -11.65 -24.89
CA ARG A 28 -1.94 -12.83 -24.11
C ARG A 28 -0.87 -13.65 -24.82
N ALA A 29 -1.01 -13.88 -26.13
CA ALA A 29 -0.02 -14.60 -26.92
C ALA A 29 1.34 -13.89 -26.91
N LYS A 30 1.34 -12.56 -27.05
CA LYS A 30 2.54 -11.72 -26.98
C LYS A 30 3.17 -11.75 -25.58
N THR A 31 2.38 -11.70 -24.51
CA THR A 31 2.89 -11.80 -23.14
C THR A 31 3.56 -13.16 -22.89
N ASN A 32 2.97 -14.26 -23.36
CA ASN A 32 3.55 -15.59 -23.24
C ASN A 32 4.85 -15.74 -24.06
N SER A 33 4.90 -15.21 -25.29
CA SER A 33 6.11 -15.27 -26.12
C SER A 33 7.26 -14.48 -25.50
N LEU A 34 6.99 -13.26 -25.01
CA LEU A 34 7.98 -12.43 -24.32
C LEU A 34 8.52 -13.12 -23.06
N ALA A 35 7.67 -13.77 -22.28
CA ALA A 35 8.11 -14.53 -21.11
C ALA A 35 9.02 -15.70 -21.51
N ARG A 36 8.67 -16.44 -22.57
CA ARG A 36 9.50 -17.53 -23.09
C ARG A 36 10.88 -17.05 -23.54
N GLU A 37 10.94 -15.95 -24.28
CA GLU A 37 12.19 -15.34 -24.74
C GLU A 37 13.09 -14.87 -23.59
N GLN A 38 12.51 -14.39 -22.49
CA GLN A 38 13.27 -13.94 -21.32
C GLN A 38 13.76 -15.10 -20.45
N ILE A 39 12.99 -16.19 -20.34
CA ILE A 39 13.30 -17.32 -19.47
C ILE A 39 14.24 -18.31 -20.16
N ALA A 40 14.07 -18.56 -21.46
CA ALA A 40 14.89 -19.50 -22.24
C ALA A 40 16.42 -19.32 -22.07
N PRO A 41 17.01 -18.11 -22.16
CA PRO A 41 18.46 -17.94 -21.99
C PRO A 41 18.95 -18.12 -20.55
N ARG A 42 18.04 -18.07 -19.55
CA ARG A 42 18.39 -18.23 -18.13
C ARG A 42 18.41 -19.70 -17.70
N LEU A 43 17.75 -20.57 -18.45
CA LEU A 43 17.70 -22.01 -18.20
C LEU A 43 18.82 -22.68 -19.00
N ALA A 44 19.95 -22.95 -18.35
CA ALA A 44 21.11 -23.62 -18.95
C ALA A 44 20.89 -25.12 -19.22
N THR A 45 19.72 -25.51 -19.71
CA THR A 45 19.32 -26.90 -20.00
C THR A 45 19.10 -27.06 -21.50
N ASP A 46 19.82 -28.02 -22.10
CA ASP A 46 19.63 -28.45 -23.48
C ASP A 46 19.11 -29.90 -23.49
N PRO A 47 17.86 -30.16 -23.94
CA PRO A 47 16.88 -29.23 -24.52
C PRO A 47 16.15 -28.37 -23.46
N PRO A 48 15.58 -27.20 -23.85
CA PRO A 48 14.81 -26.37 -22.94
C PRO A 48 13.54 -27.09 -22.47
N PRO A 49 13.04 -26.78 -21.26
CA PRO A 49 11.81 -27.37 -20.74
C PRO A 49 10.58 -26.95 -21.57
N ASP A 50 9.55 -27.80 -21.58
CA ASP A 50 8.28 -27.50 -22.23
C ASP A 50 7.61 -26.30 -21.55
N PHE A 51 7.57 -25.17 -22.27
CA PHE A 51 6.90 -23.95 -21.82
C PHE A 51 5.38 -24.05 -21.99
N LEU A 52 4.66 -23.38 -21.09
CA LEU A 52 3.21 -23.29 -21.17
C LEU A 52 2.75 -22.60 -22.46
N THR A 53 1.69 -23.14 -23.06
CA THR A 53 0.96 -22.49 -24.14
C THR A 53 0.03 -21.40 -23.61
N PRO A 54 -0.35 -20.39 -24.42
CA PRO A 54 -1.30 -19.37 -24.00
C PRO A 54 -2.64 -19.95 -23.50
N ASP A 55 -3.13 -21.04 -24.10
CA ASP A 55 -4.37 -21.71 -23.68
C ASP A 55 -4.24 -22.45 -22.34
N GLU A 56 -3.05 -22.97 -22.02
CA GLU A 56 -2.76 -23.55 -20.70
C GLU A 56 -2.66 -22.46 -19.64
N GLU A 57 -2.01 -21.33 -19.95
CA GLU A 57 -1.97 -20.18 -19.04
C GLU A 57 -3.38 -19.65 -18.74
N ILE A 58 -4.25 -19.50 -19.74
CA ILE A 58 -5.64 -19.07 -19.54
C ILE A 58 -6.38 -20.05 -18.61
N ARG A 59 -6.18 -21.36 -18.78
CA ARG A 59 -6.78 -22.38 -17.92
C ARG A 59 -6.27 -22.31 -16.48
N LEU A 60 -4.97 -22.09 -16.28
CA LEU A 60 -4.38 -21.91 -14.95
C LEU A 60 -4.89 -20.63 -14.28
N VAL A 61 -4.96 -19.52 -15.00
CA VAL A 61 -5.49 -18.25 -14.46
C VAL A 61 -6.96 -18.41 -14.07
N LYS A 62 -7.78 -19.12 -14.87
CA LYS A 62 -9.17 -19.45 -14.50
C LYS A 62 -9.22 -20.25 -13.20
N PHE A 63 -8.39 -21.28 -13.06
CA PHE A 63 -8.31 -22.10 -11.85
C PHE A 63 -7.93 -21.27 -10.61
N PHE A 64 -6.89 -20.44 -10.69
CA PHE A 64 -6.49 -19.59 -9.57
C PHE A 64 -7.50 -18.48 -9.27
N THR A 65 -8.27 -18.02 -10.27
CA THR A 65 -9.39 -17.08 -10.05
C THR A 65 -10.49 -17.74 -9.22
N VAL A 66 -10.82 -19.00 -9.49
CA VAL A 66 -11.79 -19.76 -8.68
C VAL A 66 -11.28 -20.00 -7.26
N GLU A 67 -10.00 -20.32 -7.08
CA GLU A 67 -9.41 -20.41 -5.74
C GLU A 67 -9.43 -19.08 -5.00
N LEU A 68 -9.21 -17.95 -5.69
CA LEU A 68 -9.29 -16.63 -5.10
C LEU A 68 -10.71 -16.36 -4.56
N ILE A 69 -11.74 -16.70 -5.36
CA ILE A 69 -13.15 -16.55 -4.96
C ILE A 69 -13.43 -17.38 -3.70
N ARG A 70 -12.92 -18.62 -3.63
CA ARG A 70 -13.08 -19.49 -2.46
C ARG A 70 -12.32 -18.97 -1.24
N ALA A 71 -11.08 -18.53 -1.42
CA ALA A 71 -10.27 -17.93 -0.37
C ALA A 71 -10.94 -16.67 0.21
N ALA A 72 -11.55 -15.85 -0.65
CA ALA A 72 -12.30 -14.67 -0.22
C ALA A 72 -13.57 -15.02 0.55
N GLN A 73 -14.24 -16.13 0.20
CA GLN A 73 -15.37 -16.66 0.98
C GLN A 73 -14.91 -17.15 2.37
N PHE A 74 -13.81 -17.90 2.43
CA PHE A 74 -13.21 -18.35 3.68
C PHE A 74 -12.76 -17.18 4.57
N CYS A 75 -12.28 -16.10 3.96
CA CYS A 75 -11.91 -14.89 4.68
C CYS A 75 -13.10 -14.01 5.09
N GLU A 76 -14.33 -14.41 4.75
CA GLU A 76 -15.59 -13.67 5.00
C GLU A 76 -15.61 -12.27 4.37
N LEU A 77 -14.96 -12.10 3.22
CA LEU A 77 -14.88 -10.80 2.57
C LEU A 77 -16.18 -10.44 1.81
N PRO A 78 -16.57 -9.14 1.83
CA PRO A 78 -17.61 -8.58 0.99
C PRO A 78 -17.51 -8.98 -0.49
N THR A 79 -18.67 -9.03 -1.15
CA THR A 79 -18.76 -9.47 -2.56
C THR A 79 -18.03 -8.53 -3.51
N GLU A 80 -18.05 -7.21 -3.26
CA GLU A 80 -17.31 -6.22 -4.06
C GLU A 80 -15.80 -6.50 -3.99
N ILE A 81 -15.24 -6.60 -2.78
CA ILE A 81 -13.81 -6.90 -2.56
C ILE A 81 -13.38 -8.19 -3.27
N ARG A 82 -14.22 -9.23 -3.21
CA ARG A 82 -13.96 -10.49 -3.92
C ARG A 82 -13.90 -10.29 -5.43
N ALA A 83 -14.82 -9.52 -5.99
CA ALA A 83 -14.84 -9.21 -7.41
C ALA A 83 -13.63 -8.36 -7.81
N THR A 84 -13.32 -7.30 -7.05
CA THR A 84 -12.15 -6.42 -7.27
C THR A 84 -10.85 -7.23 -7.29
N ALA A 85 -10.65 -8.10 -6.29
CA ALA A 85 -9.48 -8.95 -6.19
C ALA A 85 -9.36 -9.96 -7.34
N ALA A 86 -10.47 -10.59 -7.75
CA ALA A 86 -10.50 -11.49 -8.90
C ALA A 86 -10.13 -10.76 -10.20
N ILE A 87 -10.66 -9.55 -10.41
CA ILE A 87 -10.36 -8.76 -11.59
C ILE A 87 -8.91 -8.27 -11.59
N PHE A 88 -8.35 -7.89 -10.44
CA PHE A 88 -6.92 -7.54 -10.35
C PHE A 88 -6.02 -8.70 -10.75
N LEU A 89 -6.29 -9.91 -10.26
CA LEU A 89 -5.53 -11.10 -10.63
C LEU A 89 -5.59 -11.35 -12.14
N ARG A 90 -6.78 -11.25 -12.74
CA ARG A 90 -6.95 -11.44 -14.19
C ARG A 90 -6.27 -10.35 -15.02
N ARG A 91 -6.38 -9.09 -14.61
CA ARG A 91 -5.71 -7.95 -15.27
C ARG A 91 -4.20 -8.14 -15.23
N PHE A 92 -3.66 -8.53 -14.08
CA PHE A 92 -2.24 -8.79 -13.89
C PHE A 92 -1.70 -9.86 -14.86
N TYR A 93 -2.44 -10.96 -15.04
CA TYR A 93 -2.05 -12.04 -15.97
C TYR A 93 -2.41 -11.82 -17.44
N VAL A 94 -2.96 -10.65 -17.79
CA VAL A 94 -3.03 -10.21 -19.19
C VAL A 94 -1.71 -9.53 -19.59
N THR A 95 -1.09 -8.80 -18.67
CA THR A 95 0.18 -8.09 -18.91
C THR A 95 1.42 -8.89 -18.53
N ASN A 96 1.28 -9.90 -17.67
CA ASN A 96 2.38 -10.74 -17.18
C ASN A 96 2.04 -12.22 -17.36
N SER A 97 3.06 -13.06 -17.52
CA SER A 97 2.89 -14.52 -17.63
C SER A 97 2.91 -15.21 -16.25
N VAL A 98 2.18 -16.32 -16.14
CA VAL A 98 2.21 -17.22 -14.96
C VAL A 98 3.59 -17.87 -14.77
N MET A 99 4.38 -17.98 -15.84
CA MET A 99 5.75 -18.51 -15.77
C MET A 99 6.73 -17.55 -15.10
N THR A 100 6.42 -16.24 -15.09
CA THR A 100 7.26 -15.20 -14.50
C THR A 100 6.93 -14.98 -13.03
N TYR A 101 5.65 -14.98 -12.67
CA TYR A 101 5.20 -14.68 -11.31
C TYR A 101 4.23 -15.75 -10.79
N PRO A 102 4.49 -16.33 -9.60
CA PRO A 102 3.69 -17.42 -9.07
C PRO A 102 2.28 -16.98 -8.69
N ALA A 103 1.28 -17.63 -9.29
CA ALA A 103 -0.13 -17.31 -9.08
C ALA A 103 -0.64 -17.56 -7.65
N THR A 104 0.02 -18.45 -6.90
CA THR A 104 -0.31 -18.72 -5.49
C THR A 104 -0.08 -17.51 -4.60
N ASP A 105 0.98 -16.74 -4.86
CA ASP A 105 1.34 -15.58 -4.04
C ASP A 105 0.58 -14.35 -4.51
N LEU A 106 0.48 -14.18 -5.84
CA LEU A 106 -0.31 -13.10 -6.44
C LEU A 106 -1.80 -13.20 -6.09
N LEU A 107 -2.34 -14.40 -5.88
CA LEU A 107 -3.71 -14.58 -5.37
C LEU A 107 -3.90 -13.90 -4.02
N LYS A 108 -2.99 -14.16 -3.07
CA LYS A 108 -3.06 -13.62 -1.70
C LYS A 108 -2.85 -12.11 -1.70
N THR A 109 -1.86 -11.63 -2.48
CA THR A 109 -1.62 -10.20 -2.70
C THR A 109 -2.83 -9.51 -3.33
N SER A 110 -3.46 -10.10 -4.36
CA SER A 110 -4.63 -9.52 -5.02
C SER A 110 -5.82 -9.40 -4.06
N LEU A 111 -5.99 -10.38 -3.17
CA LEU A 111 -7.04 -10.40 -2.16
C LEU A 111 -6.80 -9.35 -1.07
N PHE A 112 -5.56 -9.21 -0.60
CA PHE A 112 -5.16 -8.15 0.33
C PHE A 112 -5.28 -6.75 -0.27
N PHE A 113 -4.78 -6.55 -1.49
CA PHE A 113 -4.83 -5.26 -2.17
C PHE A 113 -6.26 -4.88 -2.59
N GLY A 114 -7.09 -5.86 -2.98
CA GLY A 114 -8.52 -5.66 -3.22
C GLY A 114 -9.27 -5.11 -2.00
N CYS A 115 -8.86 -5.52 -0.79
CA CYS A 115 -9.41 -4.95 0.44
C CYS A 115 -9.08 -3.45 0.53
N LYS A 116 -7.81 -3.07 0.30
CA LYS A 116 -7.39 -1.66 0.30
C LYS A 116 -8.10 -0.82 -0.76
N ALA A 117 -8.25 -1.35 -1.97
CA ALA A 117 -8.88 -0.64 -3.09
C ALA A 117 -10.35 -0.27 -2.81
N GLU A 118 -11.08 -1.13 -2.07
CA GLU A 118 -12.47 -0.88 -1.67
C GLU A 118 -12.60 -0.14 -0.31
N GLY A 119 -11.49 0.36 0.25
CA GLY A 119 -11.47 1.08 1.53
C GLY A 119 -11.63 0.18 2.76
N PHE A 120 -11.44 -1.12 2.62
CA PHE A 120 -11.45 -2.08 3.72
C PHE A 120 -10.01 -2.44 4.14
N PHE A 121 -9.50 -1.80 5.19
CA PHE A 121 -8.11 -2.00 5.62
C PHE A 121 -7.99 -3.20 6.57
N TYR A 122 -7.69 -4.37 6.00
CA TYR A 122 -7.40 -5.59 6.78
C TYR A 122 -6.01 -5.50 7.41
N LYS A 123 -5.87 -5.77 8.72
CA LYS A 123 -4.55 -5.85 9.38
C LYS A 123 -3.72 -6.99 8.79
N LEU A 124 -2.51 -6.69 8.32
CA LEU A 124 -1.65 -7.64 7.60
C LEU A 124 -1.41 -8.94 8.38
N ASN A 125 -1.05 -8.86 9.67
CA ASN A 125 -0.77 -10.04 10.50
C ASN A 125 -2.00 -10.95 10.64
N ALA A 126 -3.17 -10.36 10.90
CA ALA A 126 -4.43 -11.09 11.00
C ALA A 126 -4.88 -11.69 9.66
N PHE A 127 -4.45 -11.10 8.55
CA PHE A 127 -4.71 -11.63 7.22
C PHE A 127 -3.78 -12.79 6.87
N SER A 128 -2.47 -12.66 7.14
CA SER A 128 -1.49 -13.74 6.90
C SER A 128 -1.78 -14.98 7.73
N GLU A 129 -2.28 -14.83 8.96
CA GLU A 129 -2.67 -15.95 9.83
C GLU A 129 -3.77 -16.84 9.23
N LYS A 130 -4.60 -16.32 8.32
CA LYS A 130 -5.64 -17.11 7.64
C LYS A 130 -5.08 -18.08 6.60
N PHE A 131 -3.84 -17.90 6.15
CA PHE A 131 -3.21 -18.71 5.12
C PHE A 131 -2.02 -19.49 5.69
N PRO A 132 -1.98 -20.83 5.57
CA PRO A 132 -0.85 -21.61 6.06
C PRO A 132 0.44 -21.24 5.31
N ASN A 133 1.56 -21.24 6.02
CA ASN A 133 2.91 -20.99 5.47
C ASN A 133 3.06 -19.67 4.69
N THR A 134 2.27 -18.65 5.01
CA THR A 134 2.34 -17.34 4.35
C THR A 134 2.74 -16.27 5.36
N THR A 135 3.81 -15.53 5.08
CA THR A 135 4.22 -14.39 5.92
C THR A 135 3.61 -13.09 5.37
N GLY A 136 3.42 -12.09 6.25
CA GLY A 136 2.96 -10.77 5.82
C GLY A 136 3.89 -10.12 4.78
N GLU A 137 5.19 -10.38 4.88
CA GLU A 137 6.20 -9.87 3.94
C GLU A 137 6.03 -10.43 2.52
N GLN A 138 5.70 -11.71 2.37
CA GLN A 138 5.44 -12.32 1.05
C GLN A 138 4.25 -11.62 0.34
N ILE A 139 3.22 -11.26 1.11
CA ILE A 139 2.04 -10.57 0.57
C ILE A 139 2.42 -9.14 0.15
N LEU A 140 3.23 -8.44 0.96
CA LEU A 140 3.71 -7.09 0.68
C LEU A 140 4.67 -7.03 -0.50
N ALA A 141 5.53 -8.04 -0.68
CA ALA A 141 6.47 -8.10 -1.78
C ALA A 141 5.78 -8.06 -3.15
N GLY A 142 4.60 -8.71 -3.26
CA GLY A 142 3.79 -8.69 -4.47
C GLY A 142 2.95 -7.42 -4.65
N GLU A 143 2.77 -6.57 -3.62
CA GLU A 143 1.77 -5.49 -3.64
C GLU A 143 2.08 -4.44 -4.71
N PHE A 144 3.31 -3.91 -4.71
CA PHE A 144 3.70 -2.91 -5.70
C PHE A 144 3.77 -3.51 -7.12
N LEU A 145 4.23 -4.76 -7.23
CA LEU A 145 4.26 -5.49 -8.49
C LEU A 145 2.85 -5.64 -9.09
N LEU A 146 1.86 -5.99 -8.25
CA LEU A 146 0.47 -6.06 -8.67
C LEU A 146 -0.02 -4.70 -9.18
N CYS A 147 0.25 -3.61 -8.44
CA CYS A 147 -0.11 -2.25 -8.83
C CYS A 147 0.43 -1.87 -10.22
N GLN A 148 1.69 -2.22 -10.50
CA GLN A 148 2.32 -2.00 -11.80
C GLN A 148 1.63 -2.82 -12.89
N GLY A 149 1.37 -4.11 -12.65
CA GLY A 149 0.70 -4.99 -13.61
C GLY A 149 -0.73 -4.54 -13.95
N ILE A 150 -1.48 -4.03 -12.98
CA ILE A 150 -2.82 -3.46 -13.21
C ILE A 150 -2.79 -1.99 -13.69
N ARG A 151 -1.62 -1.46 -14.03
CA ARG A 151 -1.40 -0.09 -14.55
C ARG A 151 -2.01 0.99 -13.65
N PHE A 152 -1.93 0.80 -12.34
CA PHE A 152 -2.50 1.71 -11.32
C PHE A 152 -4.01 1.99 -11.50
N ALA A 153 -4.74 1.12 -12.22
CA ALA A 153 -6.16 1.26 -12.45
C ALA A 153 -6.96 0.55 -11.33
N PHE A 154 -7.09 1.23 -10.19
CA PHE A 154 -7.72 0.68 -8.99
C PHE A 154 -9.26 0.74 -9.01
N ASP A 155 -9.85 1.70 -9.72
CA ASP A 155 -11.31 1.80 -9.89
C ASP A 155 -11.82 0.65 -10.77
N VAL A 156 -12.52 -0.31 -10.15
CA VAL A 156 -13.20 -1.42 -10.82
C VAL A 156 -14.70 -1.25 -10.62
N ARG A 157 -15.45 -1.17 -11.72
CA ARG A 157 -16.91 -1.01 -11.68
C ARG A 157 -17.58 -2.37 -11.80
N HIS A 158 -18.32 -2.72 -10.76
CA HIS A 158 -19.03 -4.00 -10.67
C HIS A 158 -20.53 -3.88 -11.03
N PRO A 159 -21.15 -4.96 -11.55
CA PRO A 159 -22.56 -4.99 -11.95
C PRO A 159 -23.54 -5.13 -10.78
N PHE A 160 -23.09 -5.33 -9.54
CA PHE A 160 -23.99 -5.61 -8.40
C PHE A 160 -24.92 -4.43 -8.07
N ARG A 161 -24.39 -3.20 -8.04
CA ARG A 161 -25.21 -1.99 -7.83
C ARG A 161 -26.14 -1.72 -9.00
N ALA A 162 -25.72 -2.05 -10.23
CA ALA A 162 -26.57 -1.93 -11.41
C ALA A 162 -27.77 -2.90 -11.34
N LEU A 163 -27.56 -4.10 -10.77
CA LEU A 163 -28.63 -5.06 -10.55
C LEU A 163 -29.66 -4.51 -9.56
N GLU A 164 -29.22 -3.94 -8.43
CA GLU A 164 -30.14 -3.31 -7.46
C GLU A 164 -30.97 -2.19 -8.10
N GLY A 165 -30.35 -1.34 -8.92
CA GLY A 165 -31.06 -0.29 -9.67
C GLY A 165 -32.09 -0.84 -10.66
N ALA A 166 -31.74 -1.91 -11.38
CA ALA A 166 -32.64 -2.56 -12.33
C ALA A 166 -33.84 -3.21 -11.63
N ILE A 167 -33.63 -3.84 -10.47
CA ILE A 167 -34.71 -4.43 -9.68
C ILE A 167 -35.66 -3.35 -9.13
N LEU A 168 -35.15 -2.21 -8.68
CA LEU A 168 -35.99 -1.09 -8.25
C LEU A 168 -36.89 -0.59 -9.39
N GLU A 169 -36.34 -0.50 -10.60
CA GLU A 169 -37.11 -0.11 -11.79
C GLU A 169 -38.15 -1.19 -12.18
N LEU A 170 -37.80 -2.46 -12.07
CA LEU A 170 -38.74 -3.57 -12.31
C LEU A 170 -39.89 -3.57 -11.32
N ARG A 171 -39.63 -3.39 -10.02
CA ARG A 171 -40.68 -3.28 -8.98
C ARG A 171 -41.61 -2.10 -9.24
N ARG A 172 -41.07 -1.01 -9.79
CA ARG A 172 -41.86 0.17 -10.17
C ARG A 172 -42.78 -0.10 -11.37
N ARG A 173 -42.31 -0.88 -12.36
CA ARG A 173 -43.08 -1.20 -13.58
C ARG A 173 -44.05 -2.37 -13.41
N LEU A 174 -43.70 -3.35 -12.58
CA LEU A 174 -44.44 -4.59 -12.34
C LEU A 174 -44.68 -4.77 -10.83
N PRO A 175 -45.56 -3.98 -10.20
CA PRO A 175 -45.79 -4.05 -8.76
C PRO A 175 -46.40 -5.39 -8.31
N ASP A 176 -47.17 -6.04 -9.18
CA ASP A 176 -47.88 -7.30 -8.86
C ASP A 176 -46.99 -8.56 -8.96
N GLU A 177 -45.77 -8.44 -9.51
CA GLU A 177 -44.85 -9.58 -9.76
C GLU A 177 -43.66 -9.64 -8.79
N GLU A 178 -43.81 -9.13 -7.57
CA GLU A 178 -42.70 -9.00 -6.62
C GLU A 178 -41.97 -10.33 -6.31
N THR A 179 -42.71 -11.44 -6.23
CA THR A 179 -42.15 -12.77 -5.95
C THR A 179 -41.24 -13.27 -7.09
N ARG A 180 -41.64 -13.07 -8.34
CA ARG A 180 -40.86 -13.38 -9.55
C ARG A 180 -39.59 -12.53 -9.60
N ILE A 181 -39.72 -11.24 -9.30
CA ILE A 181 -38.60 -10.29 -9.28
C ILE A 181 -37.59 -10.67 -8.18
N ASN A 182 -38.04 -11.00 -6.98
CA ASN A 182 -37.17 -11.39 -5.87
C ASN A 182 -36.42 -12.70 -6.15
N LYS A 183 -37.10 -13.69 -6.74
CA LYS A 183 -36.46 -14.95 -7.16
C LYS A 183 -35.40 -14.69 -8.26
N SER A 184 -35.74 -13.84 -9.23
CA SER A 184 -34.83 -13.50 -10.32
C SER A 184 -33.61 -12.72 -9.84
N HIS A 185 -33.81 -11.79 -8.91
CA HIS A 185 -32.75 -11.02 -8.25
C HIS A 185 -31.75 -11.93 -7.52
N ALA A 186 -32.23 -12.84 -6.67
CA ALA A 186 -31.37 -13.75 -5.93
C ALA A 186 -30.50 -14.60 -6.86
N ARG A 187 -31.11 -15.19 -7.90
CA ARG A 187 -30.40 -16.03 -8.86
C ARG A 187 -29.43 -15.24 -9.75
N ALA A 188 -29.83 -14.07 -10.25
CA ALA A 188 -28.95 -13.19 -11.04
C ALA A 188 -27.75 -12.73 -10.21
N ARG A 189 -27.95 -12.42 -8.93
CA ARG A 189 -26.87 -12.05 -8.00
C ARG A 189 -25.87 -13.19 -7.81
N ASP A 190 -26.32 -14.44 -7.75
CA ASP A 190 -25.43 -15.60 -7.64
C ASP A 190 -24.61 -15.84 -8.90
N ILE A 191 -25.19 -15.63 -10.08
CA ILE A 191 -24.46 -15.64 -11.35
C ILE A 191 -23.37 -14.56 -11.34
N LEU A 192 -23.70 -13.33 -10.95
CA LEU A 192 -22.74 -12.21 -10.92
C LEU A 192 -21.57 -12.42 -9.95
N LYS A 193 -21.75 -13.21 -8.88
CA LYS A 193 -20.69 -13.55 -7.92
C LYS A 193 -19.63 -14.50 -8.48
N PHE A 194 -19.86 -15.12 -9.64
CA PHE A 194 -18.98 -16.16 -10.18
C PHE A 194 -18.74 -16.02 -11.70
N SER A 195 -19.78 -16.16 -12.52
CA SER A 195 -19.67 -16.28 -13.98
C SER A 195 -18.89 -15.15 -14.66
N PRO A 196 -19.17 -13.85 -14.40
CA PRO A 196 -18.41 -12.79 -15.05
C PRO A 196 -16.99 -12.62 -14.47
N LEU A 197 -16.70 -13.18 -13.29
CA LEU A 197 -15.36 -13.16 -12.70
C LEU A 197 -14.46 -14.26 -13.29
N VAL A 198 -15.02 -15.38 -13.73
CA VAL A 198 -14.29 -16.52 -14.31
C VAL A 198 -14.22 -16.46 -15.84
N THR A 199 -15.11 -15.72 -16.48
CA THR A 199 -15.09 -15.43 -17.93
C THR A 199 -14.42 -14.10 -18.24
N ASP A 200 -14.17 -13.82 -19.53
CA ASP A 200 -13.59 -12.55 -19.99
C ASP A 200 -14.62 -11.41 -20.11
N ALA A 201 -15.78 -11.53 -19.45
CA ALA A 201 -16.88 -10.59 -19.57
C ALA A 201 -16.50 -9.14 -19.21
N TYR A 202 -15.69 -8.94 -18.16
CA TYR A 202 -15.22 -7.61 -17.73
C TYR A 202 -14.30 -6.90 -18.73
N PHE A 203 -13.70 -7.64 -19.67
CA PHE A 203 -12.84 -7.08 -20.71
C PHE A 203 -13.64 -6.68 -21.97
N HIS A 204 -14.83 -7.24 -22.18
CA HIS A 204 -15.58 -7.04 -23.42
C HIS A 204 -16.86 -6.22 -23.23
N TYR A 205 -17.44 -6.23 -22.03
CA TYR A 205 -18.77 -5.67 -21.78
C TYR A 205 -18.78 -4.70 -20.60
N ALA A 206 -19.67 -3.71 -20.68
CA ALA A 206 -19.91 -2.76 -19.60
C ALA A 206 -20.67 -3.43 -18.42
N PRO A 207 -20.56 -2.91 -17.18
CA PRO A 207 -21.25 -3.49 -16.03
C PRO A 207 -22.78 -3.58 -16.20
N SER A 208 -23.41 -2.62 -16.88
CA SER A 208 -24.83 -2.67 -17.21
C SER A 208 -25.17 -3.83 -18.16
N GLN A 209 -24.34 -4.08 -19.17
CA GLN A 209 -24.51 -5.18 -20.11
C GLN A 209 -24.33 -6.55 -19.43
N ILE A 210 -23.32 -6.67 -18.55
CA ILE A 210 -23.08 -7.88 -17.76
C ILE A 210 -24.27 -8.15 -16.82
N MET A 211 -24.81 -7.11 -16.19
CA MET A 211 -25.99 -7.21 -15.35
C MET A 211 -27.22 -7.68 -16.14
N MET A 212 -27.48 -7.06 -17.30
CA MET A 212 -28.59 -7.44 -18.18
C MET A 212 -28.45 -8.88 -18.69
N ALA A 213 -27.23 -9.30 -19.03
CA ALA A 213 -26.95 -10.68 -19.43
C ALA A 213 -27.24 -11.67 -18.29
N ALA A 214 -26.81 -11.38 -17.06
CA ALA A 214 -27.09 -12.21 -15.90
C ALA A 214 -28.60 -12.28 -15.58
N LEU A 215 -29.34 -11.18 -15.74
CA LEU A 215 -30.80 -11.17 -15.61
C LEU A 215 -31.46 -12.00 -16.72
N SER A 216 -30.98 -11.86 -17.96
CA SER A 216 -31.46 -12.59 -19.14
C SER A 216 -31.26 -14.11 -19.06
N MET A 217 -30.22 -14.58 -18.35
CA MET A 217 -30.01 -16.00 -18.06
C MET A 217 -31.08 -16.59 -17.13
N VAL A 218 -31.71 -15.74 -16.31
CA VAL A 218 -32.72 -16.16 -15.34
C VAL A 218 -34.12 -15.95 -15.88
N ASP A 219 -34.38 -14.75 -16.42
CA ASP A 219 -35.68 -14.34 -16.93
C ASP A 219 -35.54 -13.31 -18.05
N HIS A 220 -35.76 -13.77 -19.29
CA HIS A 220 -35.71 -12.94 -20.48
C HIS A 220 -36.84 -11.88 -20.53
N GLY A 221 -38.01 -12.18 -19.95
CA GLY A 221 -39.16 -11.28 -19.99
C GLY A 221 -39.01 -10.05 -19.09
N LEU A 222 -38.24 -10.17 -18.00
CA LEU A 222 -37.86 -9.02 -17.18
C LEU A 222 -36.90 -8.07 -17.92
N LEU A 223 -36.02 -8.60 -18.78
CA LEU A 223 -35.14 -7.79 -19.62
C LEU A 223 -35.95 -6.96 -20.64
N ASP A 224 -36.94 -7.58 -21.29
CA ASP A 224 -37.84 -6.90 -22.23
C ASP A 224 -38.65 -5.79 -21.54
N THR A 225 -38.95 -5.96 -20.26
CA THR A 225 -39.62 -4.93 -19.46
C THR A 225 -38.69 -3.75 -19.14
N LEU A 226 -37.39 -4.00 -18.94
CA LEU A 226 -36.39 -2.95 -18.67
C LEU A 226 -36.07 -2.14 -19.92
N ILE A 227 -35.94 -2.81 -21.07
CA ILE A 227 -35.71 -2.20 -22.38
C ILE A 227 -37.05 -2.24 -23.13
N PRO A 228 -37.94 -1.23 -23.03
CA PRO A 228 -39.24 -1.26 -23.67
C PRO A 228 -39.10 -1.05 -25.18
N THR A 229 -39.97 -1.70 -25.97
CA THR A 229 -40.08 -1.42 -27.40
C THR A 229 -40.58 0.01 -27.60
N PRO A 230 -40.09 0.74 -28.62
CA PRO A 230 -40.59 2.08 -28.92
C PRO A 230 -42.10 2.00 -29.19
N GLY A 231 -42.89 2.81 -28.46
CA GLY A 231 -44.33 2.90 -28.67
C GLY A 231 -44.62 3.56 -30.02
N GLN A 232 -45.64 3.07 -30.74
CA GLN A 232 -46.13 3.68 -31.97
C GLN A 232 -46.69 5.06 -31.68
N GLY A 233 -45.93 6.12 -31.94
CA GLY A 233 -46.42 7.49 -31.70
C GLY A 233 -45.41 8.61 -31.90
N GLY A 234 -44.17 8.30 -32.28
CA GLY A 234 -43.09 9.26 -32.55
C GLY A 234 -42.73 9.37 -34.03
N ASN A 235 -41.85 10.32 -34.34
CA ASN A 235 -41.38 10.60 -35.70
C ASN A 235 -40.63 9.36 -36.27
N ALA A 236 -41.02 8.87 -37.46
CA ALA A 236 -40.57 7.57 -38.00
C ALA A 236 -39.04 7.40 -38.10
N SER A 237 -38.30 8.49 -38.31
CA SER A 237 -36.83 8.48 -38.37
C SER A 237 -36.19 8.23 -36.98
N GLN A 238 -36.76 8.79 -35.92
CA GLN A 238 -36.28 8.59 -34.54
C GLN A 238 -36.63 7.20 -34.02
N GLU A 239 -37.81 6.68 -34.36
CA GLU A 239 -38.22 5.30 -34.04
C GLU A 239 -37.28 4.27 -34.69
N SER A 240 -36.89 4.47 -35.97
CA SER A 240 -35.95 3.58 -36.66
C SER A 240 -34.53 3.59 -36.06
N ALA A 241 -34.05 4.75 -35.61
CA ALA A 241 -32.72 4.89 -35.01
C ALA A 241 -32.68 4.23 -33.62
N PHE A 242 -33.75 4.38 -32.83
CA PHE A 242 -33.90 3.74 -31.54
C PHE A 242 -34.02 2.21 -31.66
N ALA A 243 -34.77 1.72 -32.65
CA ALA A 243 -34.88 0.28 -32.94
C ALA A 243 -33.51 -0.33 -33.30
N ASN A 244 -32.73 0.33 -34.16
CA ASN A 244 -31.38 -0.14 -34.52
C ASN A 244 -30.44 -0.18 -33.31
N MET A 245 -30.51 0.84 -32.43
CA MET A 245 -29.71 0.86 -31.20
C MET A 245 -30.14 -0.24 -30.22
N ARG A 246 -31.46 -0.47 -30.07
CA ARG A 246 -32.02 -1.55 -29.26
C ARG A 246 -31.49 -2.92 -29.72
N ASP A 247 -31.55 -3.19 -31.02
CA ASP A 247 -31.11 -4.48 -31.57
C ASP A 247 -29.62 -4.71 -31.32
N LYS A 248 -28.80 -3.66 -31.40
CA LYS A 248 -27.37 -3.73 -31.04
C LYS A 248 -27.15 -4.02 -29.56
N ILE A 249 -27.93 -3.38 -28.67
CA ILE A 249 -27.85 -3.61 -27.22
C ILE A 249 -28.24 -5.05 -26.91
N LEU A 250 -29.37 -5.54 -27.44
CA LEU A 250 -29.82 -6.91 -27.24
C LEU A 250 -28.82 -7.92 -27.81
N GLY A 251 -28.27 -7.67 -28.99
CA GLY A 251 -27.21 -8.49 -29.57
C GLY A 251 -25.96 -8.57 -28.68
N ALA A 252 -25.52 -7.44 -28.10
CA ALA A 252 -24.40 -7.41 -27.17
C ALA A 252 -24.71 -8.15 -25.84
N VAL A 253 -25.93 -7.99 -25.32
CA VAL A 253 -26.40 -8.71 -24.12
C VAL A 253 -26.48 -10.21 -24.37
N ASP A 254 -26.94 -10.65 -25.54
CA ASP A 254 -26.98 -12.07 -25.92
C ASP A 254 -25.58 -12.66 -26.10
N SER A 255 -24.64 -11.92 -26.70
CA SER A 255 -23.24 -12.35 -26.79
C SER A 255 -22.59 -12.45 -25.41
N CYS A 256 -22.89 -11.51 -24.50
CA CYS A 256 -22.43 -11.56 -23.12
C CYS A 256 -23.05 -12.76 -22.37
N ARG A 257 -24.36 -12.98 -22.52
CA ARG A 257 -25.09 -14.10 -21.93
C ARG A 257 -24.47 -15.45 -22.32
N LYS A 258 -24.22 -15.68 -23.61
CA LYS A 258 -23.55 -16.91 -24.08
C LYS A 258 -22.19 -17.13 -23.42
N MET A 259 -21.41 -16.06 -23.23
CA MET A 259 -20.12 -16.13 -22.53
C MET A 259 -20.29 -16.48 -21.05
N LEU A 260 -21.29 -15.92 -20.36
CA LEU A 260 -21.57 -16.24 -18.96
C LEU A 260 -22.10 -17.67 -18.77
N GLU A 261 -22.85 -18.19 -19.75
CA GLU A 261 -23.37 -19.57 -19.77
C GLU A 261 -22.27 -20.64 -19.83
N GLU A 262 -21.04 -20.30 -20.29
CA GLU A 262 -19.89 -21.22 -20.31
C GLU A 262 -19.41 -21.61 -18.90
N GLU A 263 -19.54 -20.68 -17.95
CA GLU A 263 -19.06 -20.82 -16.56
C GLU A 263 -20.17 -20.46 -15.56
N PRO A 264 -21.24 -21.28 -15.46
CA PRO A 264 -22.32 -21.03 -14.52
C PRO A 264 -21.85 -21.30 -13.07
N PRO A 265 -22.51 -20.73 -12.04
CA PRO A 265 -22.07 -20.88 -10.64
C PRO A 265 -21.99 -22.33 -10.16
N GLU A 266 -22.76 -23.25 -10.76
CA GLU A 266 -22.71 -24.69 -10.49
C GLU A 266 -21.32 -25.30 -10.80
N ARG A 267 -20.55 -24.70 -11.71
CA ARG A 267 -19.25 -25.19 -12.13
C ARG A 267 -18.16 -25.00 -11.08
N MET A 268 -18.40 -24.17 -10.06
CA MET A 268 -17.45 -23.92 -8.97
C MET A 268 -17.01 -25.20 -8.24
N THR A 269 -17.91 -26.18 -8.08
CA THR A 269 -17.59 -27.49 -7.47
C THR A 269 -16.82 -28.41 -8.42
N GLY A 270 -17.00 -28.24 -9.74
CA GLY A 270 -16.34 -29.04 -10.78
C GLY A 270 -14.84 -28.78 -10.92
N TYR A 271 -14.34 -27.66 -10.41
CA TYR A 271 -12.90 -27.39 -10.30
C TYR A 271 -12.20 -28.31 -9.29
N TRP A 272 -12.98 -28.96 -8.39
CA TRP A 272 -12.49 -29.79 -7.29
C TRP A 272 -13.32 -31.05 -7.17
N GLY A 273 -13.03 -32.05 -8.01
CA GLY A 273 -13.66 -33.36 -7.95
C GLY A 273 -12.71 -34.46 -8.40
N THR A 274 -12.67 -35.56 -7.66
CA THR A 274 -12.05 -36.80 -8.13
C THR A 274 -12.72 -37.25 -9.42
N SER A 275 -11.92 -37.72 -10.38
CA SER A 275 -12.37 -38.23 -11.67
C SER A 275 -13.27 -39.46 -11.49
N LYS A 276 -14.59 -39.23 -11.38
CA LYS A 276 -15.61 -40.18 -11.82
C LYS A 276 -16.70 -39.42 -12.55
N GLY A 277 -16.53 -39.31 -13.87
CA GLY A 277 -17.65 -39.05 -14.79
C GLY A 277 -17.82 -37.62 -15.31
N ALA A 278 -16.76 -36.96 -15.77
CA ALA A 278 -16.90 -35.76 -16.61
C ALA A 278 -15.67 -35.53 -17.51
N LEU A 279 -15.26 -36.56 -18.25
CA LEU A 279 -14.45 -36.42 -19.47
C LEU A 279 -15.23 -37.08 -20.61
N HIS A 280 -16.32 -36.44 -21.02
CA HIS A 280 -16.93 -36.66 -22.32
C HIS A 280 -17.36 -35.30 -22.89
N HIS A 281 -16.55 -34.86 -23.86
CA HIS A 281 -16.74 -33.77 -24.83
C HIS A 281 -16.57 -32.30 -24.38
N PRO A 282 -15.96 -31.42 -25.23
CA PRO A 282 -15.50 -31.64 -26.62
C PRO A 282 -13.99 -31.39 -26.80
N MET A 283 -13.23 -32.45 -27.07
CA MET A 283 -11.87 -32.38 -27.65
C MET A 283 -11.83 -33.31 -28.88
N LYS A 284 -12.79 -33.13 -29.80
CA LYS A 284 -12.82 -33.86 -31.07
C LYS A 284 -13.75 -33.19 -32.09
N GLN A 285 -13.39 -32.01 -32.55
CA GLN A 285 -13.73 -31.52 -33.90
C GLN A 285 -12.60 -30.56 -34.33
N LEU A 286 -12.07 -30.75 -35.55
CA LEU A 286 -10.79 -30.26 -36.10
C LEU A 286 -9.64 -31.18 -35.65
N GLU A 287 -9.03 -32.07 -36.41
CA GLU A 287 -8.85 -32.37 -37.84
C GLU A 287 -8.80 -33.93 -37.94
N CYS A 288 -8.94 -34.67 -39.04
CA CYS A 288 -8.77 -34.42 -40.46
C CYS A 288 -9.46 -35.57 -41.22
N ASN A 289 -9.93 -35.27 -42.43
CA ASN A 289 -10.12 -36.26 -43.48
C ASN A 289 -8.78 -36.94 -43.77
N ALA A 290 -8.65 -38.26 -43.56
CA ALA A 290 -7.78 -39.15 -44.34
C ALA A 290 -7.95 -40.62 -43.90
N SER A 291 -8.65 -41.38 -44.73
CA SER A 291 -8.37 -42.77 -45.14
C SER A 291 -7.73 -43.76 -44.14
N SER A 292 -8.55 -44.73 -43.73
CA SER A 292 -8.35 -46.19 -43.80
C SER A 292 -7.09 -46.89 -43.24
N ALA A 293 -7.41 -47.93 -42.44
CA ALA A 293 -6.77 -49.26 -42.31
C ALA A 293 -5.88 -49.53 -41.08
N GLU A 294 -6.39 -50.44 -40.23
CA GLU A 294 -5.71 -51.54 -39.50
C GLU A 294 -4.61 -51.18 -38.48
N ALA A 295 -4.24 -51.97 -37.48
CA ALA A 295 -4.86 -52.95 -36.58
C ALA A 295 -3.74 -53.31 -35.55
N LEU A 296 -4.13 -53.86 -34.40
CA LEU A 296 -3.33 -54.72 -33.49
C LEU A 296 -2.34 -54.12 -32.46
N ALA A 297 -2.70 -54.41 -31.20
CA ALA A 297 -1.93 -55.16 -30.19
C ALA A 297 -0.83 -54.47 -29.33
N ALA A 298 -1.17 -54.38 -28.03
CA ALA A 298 -0.44 -54.85 -26.85
C ALA A 298 1.11 -54.83 -26.80
N SER A 299 1.65 -54.20 -25.75
CA SER A 299 2.47 -54.90 -24.73
C SER A 299 2.90 -53.96 -23.59
N SER A 300 2.73 -54.45 -22.37
CA SER A 300 3.25 -53.92 -21.10
C SER A 300 4.77 -53.88 -21.04
N ILE A 301 5.36 -52.88 -20.37
CA ILE A 301 6.62 -53.01 -19.62
C ILE A 301 6.52 -52.16 -18.33
N GLU A 302 6.56 -52.83 -17.18
CA GLU A 302 6.86 -52.27 -15.86
C GLU A 302 8.33 -51.83 -15.78
N LEU A 303 8.67 -50.85 -14.92
CA LEU A 303 9.41 -51.11 -13.66
C LEU A 303 10.00 -49.83 -13.01
N SER A 304 9.70 -49.74 -11.70
CA SER A 304 10.54 -49.32 -10.56
C SER A 304 11.09 -47.89 -10.46
N VAL A 305 10.81 -47.21 -9.33
CA VAL A 305 11.80 -46.95 -8.25
C VAL A 305 11.08 -46.81 -6.88
N THR A 306 11.25 -47.84 -6.07
CA THR A 306 11.60 -47.93 -4.63
C THR A 306 11.20 -46.85 -3.60
N ARG A 307 10.53 -47.32 -2.54
CA ARG A 307 10.29 -46.71 -1.21
C ARG A 307 11.55 -46.61 -0.34
N PHE A 308 11.57 -45.64 0.59
CA PHE A 308 11.81 -45.76 2.05
C PHE A 308 11.67 -44.33 2.64
N GLY A 309 11.00 -43.99 3.74
CA GLY A 309 10.22 -44.69 4.75
C GLY A 309 10.07 -43.75 5.97
N GLY A 310 8.90 -43.73 6.62
CA GLY A 310 8.74 -43.24 8.00
C GLY A 310 7.71 -42.12 8.20
N LEU A 311 6.49 -42.49 8.59
CA LEU A 311 5.82 -42.04 9.83
C LEU A 311 4.44 -42.70 9.96
N GLN A 312 4.04 -42.88 11.23
CA GLN A 312 3.16 -43.92 11.73
C GLN A 312 1.68 -43.80 11.36
N ARG A 313 1.07 -44.98 11.29
CA ARG A 313 -0.35 -45.30 11.14
C ARG A 313 -1.09 -45.06 12.46
N LEU A 314 -2.22 -44.35 12.43
CA LEU A 314 -3.31 -44.48 13.39
C LEU A 314 -4.63 -44.62 12.62
N GLU A 315 -5.41 -45.62 13.02
CA GLU A 315 -6.65 -46.09 12.36
C GLU A 315 -7.87 -45.20 12.67
N PRO A 316 -8.94 -45.27 11.84
CA PRO A 316 -10.13 -44.45 12.00
C PRO A 316 -11.17 -45.13 12.92
N ILE A 317 -11.77 -44.35 13.83
CA ILE A 317 -12.97 -44.75 14.59
C ILE A 317 -14.20 -44.04 14.03
N GLN A 318 -15.23 -44.86 13.79
CA GLN A 318 -16.53 -44.54 13.24
C GLN A 318 -17.32 -43.51 14.07
N GLN A 319 -18.08 -42.64 13.40
CA GLN A 319 -19.27 -42.01 13.98
C GLN A 319 -20.51 -42.47 13.23
N THR A 320 -21.37 -43.15 13.98
CA THR A 320 -22.70 -43.61 13.62
C THR A 320 -23.73 -42.49 13.72
N GLY A 321 -24.49 -42.34 12.63
CA GLY A 321 -25.90 -41.94 12.48
C GLY A 321 -26.61 -41.05 13.51
N PHE A 322 -27.29 -40.02 13.00
CA PHE A 322 -28.70 -39.75 13.35
C PHE A 322 -29.43 -39.12 12.16
N SER A 323 -30.63 -39.66 11.90
CA SER A 323 -31.54 -39.37 10.80
C SER A 323 -32.59 -38.31 11.15
N GLN A 324 -33.17 -37.73 10.10
CA GLN A 324 -34.28 -36.76 9.99
C GLN A 324 -35.41 -36.85 11.04
N VAL A 325 -35.98 -35.70 11.41
CA VAL A 325 -37.43 -35.50 11.63
C VAL A 325 -37.85 -34.10 11.17
N GLN A 326 -39.06 -34.04 10.61
CA GLN A 326 -39.76 -32.95 9.91
C GLN A 326 -40.26 -31.79 10.80
N TYR A 327 -40.57 -30.68 10.13
CA TYR A 327 -41.35 -29.54 10.62
C TYR A 327 -42.82 -29.69 10.19
N GLU A 328 -43.78 -29.59 11.12
CA GLU A 328 -45.16 -29.21 10.79
C GLU A 328 -45.91 -28.59 11.99
N GLN A 329 -46.57 -27.47 11.68
CA GLN A 329 -47.70 -26.72 12.26
C GLN A 329 -48.41 -27.16 13.57
N ASP A 330 -48.75 -26.16 14.41
CA ASP A 330 -50.11 -25.55 14.57
C ASP A 330 -50.55 -25.19 16.02
N GLN A 331 -51.18 -23.99 16.13
CA GLN A 331 -52.32 -23.58 16.98
C GLN A 331 -52.15 -23.04 18.44
N GLU A 332 -52.65 -21.82 18.62
CA GLU A 332 -53.05 -21.07 19.84
C GLU A 332 -54.29 -21.67 20.55
N PRO A 333 -54.63 -21.34 21.83
CA PRO A 333 -55.64 -20.28 22.09
C PRO A 333 -55.60 -19.50 23.45
N TRP A 334 -55.73 -18.16 23.36
CA TRP A 334 -56.63 -17.19 24.02
C TRP A 334 -57.14 -17.24 25.51
N ARG A 335 -57.03 -16.04 26.14
CA ARG A 335 -58.00 -15.26 27.01
C ARG A 335 -57.98 -15.34 28.56
N GLY A 336 -57.86 -14.14 29.18
CA GLY A 336 -58.76 -13.68 30.28
C GLY A 336 -58.17 -12.81 31.42
N LEU A 337 -58.43 -11.48 31.40
CA LEU A 337 -58.84 -10.53 32.49
C LEU A 337 -58.20 -10.63 33.90
N SER A 338 -57.88 -9.59 34.70
CA SER A 338 -58.26 -8.16 34.79
C SER A 338 -57.44 -7.43 35.89
N SER A 339 -57.25 -6.11 35.71
CA SER A 339 -57.10 -4.99 36.69
C SER A 339 -56.35 -5.16 38.03
N THR A 340 -55.28 -4.39 38.25
CA THR A 340 -55.20 -3.17 39.09
C THR A 340 -53.74 -2.70 39.18
N SER A 341 -53.45 -1.44 38.84
CA SER A 341 -52.17 -0.75 39.13
C SER A 341 -52.25 -0.02 40.49
N PRO A 342 -51.12 0.25 41.18
CA PRO A 342 -50.50 1.57 40.98
C PRO A 342 -48.95 1.61 40.99
N PHE A 343 -48.41 2.44 40.09
CA PHE A 343 -47.29 3.39 40.25
C PHE A 343 -46.13 3.09 41.26
N TRP A 344 -45.01 2.60 40.72
CA TRP A 344 -43.56 2.98 40.80
C TRP A 344 -42.88 3.70 42.01
N PRO A 345 -41.55 3.54 42.23
CA PRO A 345 -40.51 3.95 41.26
C PRO A 345 -39.32 3.00 40.98
N LEU A 346 -38.97 2.89 39.69
CA LEU A 346 -37.74 2.35 39.09
C LEU A 346 -36.57 3.36 39.17
N MET A 347 -36.67 4.35 40.07
CA MET A 347 -35.77 5.51 40.12
C MET A 347 -34.49 5.26 40.95
N THR A 348 -34.23 4.03 41.40
CA THR A 348 -33.09 3.71 42.28
C THR A 348 -31.95 2.97 41.58
N LEU A 349 -32.17 2.38 40.40
CA LEU A 349 -31.10 1.68 39.66
C LEU A 349 -30.29 2.62 38.75
N GLU A 350 -30.94 3.59 38.09
CA GLU A 350 -30.22 4.57 37.26
C GLU A 350 -29.35 5.50 38.10
N LEU A 351 -29.80 5.91 39.29
CA LEU A 351 -29.02 6.72 40.22
C LEU A 351 -27.78 5.99 40.74
N LEU A 352 -27.81 4.66 40.89
CA LEU A 352 -26.66 3.88 41.33
C LEU A 352 -25.62 3.71 40.22
N VAL A 353 -26.07 3.51 38.97
CA VAL A 353 -25.18 3.46 37.79
C VAL A 353 -24.55 4.83 37.53
N TYR A 354 -25.33 5.91 37.67
CA TYR A 354 -24.84 7.28 37.50
C TYR A 354 -23.82 7.69 38.56
N VAL A 355 -23.99 7.25 39.82
CA VAL A 355 -23.01 7.48 40.89
C VAL A 355 -21.72 6.68 40.67
N ILE A 356 -21.81 5.45 40.17
CA ILE A 356 -20.64 4.62 39.84
C ILE A 356 -19.86 5.23 38.66
N ASP A 357 -20.55 5.66 37.61
CA ASP A 357 -19.92 6.32 36.45
C ASP A 357 -19.36 7.70 36.80
N SER A 358 -20.01 8.46 37.69
CA SER A 358 -19.51 9.75 38.18
C SER A 358 -18.24 9.60 39.04
N VAL A 359 -18.16 8.54 39.85
CA VAL A 359 -16.96 8.21 40.65
C VAL A 359 -15.83 7.70 39.75
N LEU A 360 -16.13 6.90 38.72
CA LEU A 360 -15.17 6.48 37.69
C LEU A 360 -14.65 7.67 36.86
N SER A 361 -15.50 8.63 36.52
CA SER A 361 -15.13 9.87 35.84
C SER A 361 -14.24 10.77 36.71
N LEU A 362 -14.49 10.84 38.02
CA LEU A 362 -13.66 11.59 38.98
C LEU A 362 -12.28 10.96 39.17
N VAL A 363 -12.17 9.62 39.13
CA VAL A 363 -10.87 8.92 39.16
C VAL A 363 -10.11 9.08 37.83
N SER A 364 -10.82 9.10 36.70
CA SER A 364 -10.22 9.37 35.38
C SER A 364 -9.72 10.80 35.24
N GLN A 365 -10.46 11.80 35.75
CA GLN A 365 -10.05 13.20 35.73
C GLN A 365 -8.92 13.52 36.73
N GLY A 366 -8.85 12.78 37.84
CA GLY A 366 -7.74 12.87 38.80
C GLY A 366 -6.40 12.34 38.28
N LEU A 367 -6.39 11.52 37.22
CA LEU A 367 -5.16 11.10 36.52
C LEU A 367 -4.64 12.15 35.51
N VAL A 368 -5.47 13.11 35.10
CA VAL A 368 -5.12 14.10 34.05
C VAL A 368 -4.56 15.41 34.62
N LEU A 369 -4.79 15.72 35.90
CA LEU A 369 -4.27 16.94 36.56
C LEU A 369 -3.11 16.65 37.53
N GLY A 370 -2.16 15.81 37.10
CA GLY A 370 -0.90 15.52 37.82
C GLY A 370 0.22 16.54 37.62
N GLU A 371 -0.07 17.73 37.11
CA GLU A 371 0.89 18.84 36.94
C GLU A 371 0.38 20.09 37.66
N ALA A 372 0.55 20.17 38.98
CA ALA A 372 0.88 21.40 39.73
C ALA A 372 0.74 21.19 41.25
N LEU A 373 1.80 21.58 41.98
CA LEU A 373 1.95 21.79 43.44
C LEU A 373 2.31 20.57 44.33
N PRO A 374 3.35 20.69 45.18
CA PRO A 374 3.78 19.62 46.08
C PRO A 374 3.21 19.82 47.48
N ILE A 375 2.15 19.10 47.86
CA ILE A 375 1.81 18.74 49.26
C ILE A 375 0.82 17.55 49.21
N GLY A 376 1.18 16.42 49.84
CA GLY A 376 0.19 15.52 50.47
C GLY A 376 -0.13 14.17 49.82
N GLN A 377 0.84 13.28 49.60
CA GLN A 377 0.58 11.86 49.26
C GLN A 377 0.00 11.02 50.43
N ASP A 378 0.00 11.54 51.67
CA ASP A 378 -0.45 10.78 52.86
C ASP A 378 -1.97 10.80 53.10
N ALA A 379 -2.74 11.71 52.47
CA ALA A 379 -4.18 11.81 52.69
C ALA A 379 -4.99 10.78 51.87
N ALA A 380 -4.57 10.53 50.61
CA ALA A 380 -5.21 9.55 49.73
C ALA A 380 -4.95 8.09 50.18
N ALA A 381 -3.76 7.83 50.75
CA ALA A 381 -3.39 6.51 51.29
C ALA A 381 -4.23 6.14 52.53
N ARG A 382 -4.60 7.12 53.38
CA ARG A 382 -5.45 6.90 54.57
C ARG A 382 -6.93 6.65 54.22
N ALA A 383 -7.45 7.26 53.15
CA ALA A 383 -8.83 7.06 52.71
C ALA A 383 -9.06 5.65 52.12
N ASN A 384 -8.10 5.15 51.33
CA ASN A 384 -8.19 3.82 50.72
C ASN A 384 -8.02 2.66 51.71
N GLY A 385 -7.25 2.86 52.80
CA GLY A 385 -7.10 1.88 53.87
C GLY A 385 -8.37 1.64 54.70
N VAL A 386 -9.28 2.62 54.77
CA VAL A 386 -10.56 2.51 55.49
C VAL A 386 -11.58 1.69 54.67
N LEU A 387 -11.60 1.87 53.34
CA LEU A 387 -12.50 1.15 52.44
C LEU A 387 -12.18 -0.35 52.38
N VAL A 388 -10.89 -0.70 52.34
CA VAL A 388 -10.43 -2.11 52.35
C VAL A 388 -10.71 -2.79 53.71
N LYS A 389 -10.63 -2.06 54.83
CA LYS A 389 -10.99 -2.57 56.17
C LYS A 389 -12.49 -2.75 56.38
N LEU A 390 -13.33 -1.97 55.70
CA LEU A 390 -14.79 -2.12 55.73
C LEU A 390 -15.26 -3.35 54.94
N VAL A 391 -14.59 -3.66 53.84
CA VAL A 391 -14.87 -4.85 53.01
C VAL A 391 -14.39 -6.14 53.69
N SER A 392 -13.25 -6.13 54.37
CA SER A 392 -12.71 -7.34 55.04
C SER A 392 -13.46 -7.74 56.32
N ARG A 393 -14.21 -6.82 56.95
CA ARG A 393 -15.00 -7.07 58.18
C ARG A 393 -16.45 -7.50 57.95
N GLY A 394 -16.89 -7.69 56.70
CA GLY A 394 -18.16 -8.34 56.39
C GLY A 394 -19.44 -7.53 56.72
N VAL A 395 -19.35 -6.20 56.77
CA VAL A 395 -20.49 -5.33 57.13
C VAL A 395 -21.56 -5.23 56.01
N LEU A 396 -21.24 -5.66 54.78
CA LEU A 396 -22.14 -5.61 53.62
C LEU A 396 -23.00 -6.86 53.42
N LYS A 397 -23.27 -7.64 54.48
CA LYS A 397 -24.01 -8.91 54.40
C LYS A 397 -25.51 -8.81 54.72
N LEU A 398 -26.05 -7.60 54.92
CA LEU A 398 -27.38 -7.42 55.53
C LEU A 398 -28.50 -6.91 54.59
N CYS A 399 -28.29 -6.73 53.29
CA CYS A 399 -29.34 -6.16 52.42
C CYS A 399 -29.39 -6.62 50.95
N VAL A 400 -28.89 -7.82 50.60
CA VAL A 400 -28.94 -8.29 49.20
C VAL A 400 -29.38 -9.76 49.10
N PRO A 401 -30.38 -10.11 48.27
CA PRO A 401 -30.81 -11.49 48.04
C PRO A 401 -29.68 -12.38 47.48
N PRO A 402 -29.64 -13.67 47.84
CA PRO A 402 -28.52 -14.58 47.56
C PRO A 402 -28.16 -14.76 46.08
N VAL A 403 -29.07 -14.44 45.15
CA VAL A 403 -28.88 -14.57 43.70
C VAL A 403 -27.92 -13.52 43.12
N PHE A 404 -27.83 -12.33 43.73
CA PHE A 404 -26.94 -11.25 43.28
C PHE A 404 -25.51 -11.37 43.82
N TRP A 405 -25.29 -12.17 44.87
CA TRP A 405 -23.97 -12.39 45.46
C TRP A 405 -23.01 -13.11 44.51
N SER A 406 -23.52 -14.02 43.67
CA SER A 406 -22.72 -14.74 42.67
C SER A 406 -22.22 -13.82 41.55
N ILE A 407 -23.01 -12.84 41.13
CA ILE A 407 -22.65 -11.87 40.08
C ILE A 407 -21.62 -10.87 40.60
N ILE A 408 -21.76 -10.44 41.85
CA ILE A 408 -20.80 -9.55 42.53
C ILE A 408 -19.47 -10.29 42.77
N LYS A 409 -19.50 -11.57 43.21
CA LYS A 409 -18.28 -12.40 43.36
C LYS A 409 -17.50 -12.55 42.04
N MET A 410 -18.22 -12.79 40.93
CA MET A 410 -17.61 -13.01 39.62
C MET A 410 -16.98 -11.73 39.05
N LYS A 411 -17.61 -10.57 39.26
CA LYS A 411 -17.04 -9.27 38.88
C LYS A 411 -15.89 -8.82 39.80
N LEU A 412 -15.94 -9.11 41.11
CA LEU A 412 -14.85 -8.77 42.03
C LEU A 412 -13.59 -9.62 41.82
N GLN A 413 -13.75 -10.91 41.49
CA GLN A 413 -12.60 -11.79 41.20
C GLN A 413 -11.86 -11.37 39.92
N SER A 414 -12.59 -10.94 38.89
CA SER A 414 -12.01 -10.36 37.66
C SER A 414 -11.27 -9.05 37.92
N LEU A 415 -11.77 -8.21 38.84
CA LEU A 415 -11.13 -6.95 39.25
C LEU A 415 -9.84 -7.18 40.08
N VAL A 416 -9.75 -8.23 40.89
CA VAL A 416 -8.52 -8.55 41.64
C VAL A 416 -7.43 -9.13 40.73
N THR A 417 -7.79 -9.80 39.63
CA THR A 417 -6.80 -10.27 38.65
C THR A 417 -6.27 -9.13 37.78
N LEU A 418 -7.06 -8.08 37.54
CA LEU A 418 -6.61 -6.84 36.88
C LEU A 418 -5.82 -5.92 37.83
N ALA A 419 -6.12 -5.90 39.13
CA ALA A 419 -5.38 -5.12 40.12
C ALA A 419 -4.00 -5.71 40.51
N LEU A 420 -3.69 -6.96 40.13
CA LEU A 420 -2.36 -7.58 40.27
C LEU A 420 -1.47 -7.44 39.03
N SER A 421 -1.98 -6.86 37.93
CA SER A 421 -1.17 -6.40 36.79
C SER A 421 -0.76 -4.93 36.88
N GLY A 422 -1.26 -4.20 37.89
CA GLY A 422 -0.94 -2.79 38.18
C GLY A 422 0.14 -2.57 39.23
N TYR A 423 0.75 -3.64 39.76
CA TYR A 423 1.99 -3.57 40.54
C TYR A 423 3.17 -4.03 39.68
N ALA A 424 3.32 -3.44 38.50
CA ALA A 424 4.67 -3.31 37.93
C ALA A 424 5.40 -2.34 38.86
N THR A 425 6.34 -2.91 39.60
CA THR A 425 7.38 -2.22 40.38
C THR A 425 7.64 -0.80 39.89
N ALA A 426 7.75 0.13 40.82
CA ALA A 426 8.65 1.28 40.68
C ALA A 426 10.09 0.73 40.49
N GLN A 427 10.35 0.15 39.32
CA GLN A 427 11.66 -0.32 38.91
C GLN A 427 12.41 0.92 38.44
N SER A 428 13.58 1.15 39.04
CA SER A 428 14.59 2.03 38.48
C SER A 428 14.74 1.72 36.98
N ARG A 429 14.55 2.72 36.11
CA ARG A 429 14.73 2.55 34.66
C ARG A 429 16.08 1.86 34.39
N PRO A 430 16.11 0.79 33.60
CA PRO A 430 17.34 0.05 33.35
C PRO A 430 18.41 0.98 32.77
N ASN A 431 19.68 0.70 33.09
CA ASN A 431 20.79 1.36 32.40
C ASN A 431 20.78 0.96 30.90
N LEU A 432 21.50 1.71 30.05
CA LEU A 432 21.49 1.48 28.61
C LEU A 432 21.84 0.03 28.24
N THR A 433 22.85 -0.55 28.89
CA THR A 433 23.29 -1.92 28.64
C THR A 433 22.19 -2.94 28.98
N ALA A 434 21.50 -2.78 30.12
CA ALA A 434 20.42 -3.68 30.51
C ALA A 434 19.19 -3.54 29.59
N ALA A 435 18.91 -2.33 29.08
CA ALA A 435 17.82 -2.09 28.12
C ALA A 435 18.10 -2.70 26.74
N LEU A 436 19.37 -2.73 26.30
CA LEU A 436 19.76 -3.44 25.08
C LEU A 436 19.73 -4.96 25.28
N GLU A 437 20.18 -5.44 26.44
CA GLU A 437 20.20 -6.87 26.78
C GLU A 437 18.80 -7.46 26.97
N SER A 438 17.80 -6.68 27.37
CA SER A 438 16.41 -7.16 27.41
C SER A 438 15.85 -7.54 26.03
N GLU A 439 16.45 -7.03 24.95
CA GLU A 439 16.06 -7.29 23.56
C GLU A 439 17.17 -8.03 22.79
N ASN A 440 17.93 -8.89 23.46
CA ASN A 440 19.10 -9.57 22.88
C ASN A 440 18.78 -10.37 21.61
N SER A 441 17.55 -10.88 21.43
CA SER A 441 17.15 -11.57 20.19
C SER A 441 17.15 -10.67 18.96
N THR A 442 17.02 -9.35 19.13
CA THR A 442 16.92 -8.38 18.04
C THR A 442 18.08 -7.38 17.99
N LEU A 443 18.81 -7.16 19.09
CA LEU A 443 19.87 -6.14 19.22
C LEU A 443 21.26 -6.70 19.56
N SER A 444 21.48 -8.01 19.43
CA SER A 444 22.77 -8.64 19.76
C SER A 444 23.94 -8.09 18.93
N GLU A 445 23.74 -7.85 17.63
CA GLU A 445 24.77 -7.31 16.74
C GLU A 445 25.15 -5.87 17.11
N LEU A 446 24.13 -5.02 17.37
CA LEU A 446 24.34 -3.64 17.82
C LEU A 446 25.08 -3.60 19.17
N SER A 447 24.70 -4.49 20.09
CA SER A 447 25.37 -4.62 21.39
C SER A 447 26.84 -5.03 21.22
N GLY A 448 27.13 -5.89 20.24
CA GLY A 448 28.50 -6.24 19.84
C GLY A 448 29.29 -5.04 19.32
N LEU A 449 28.72 -4.27 18.38
CA LEU A 449 29.34 -3.07 17.82
C LEU A 449 29.62 -1.99 18.88
N LEU A 450 28.68 -1.77 19.81
CA LEU A 450 28.85 -0.82 20.91
C LEU A 450 29.94 -1.27 21.90
N ARG A 451 30.07 -2.58 22.15
CA ARG A 451 31.16 -3.13 22.99
C ARG A 451 32.53 -3.00 22.32
N ALA A 452 32.58 -3.05 20.98
CA ALA A 452 33.81 -2.76 20.23
C ALA A 452 34.24 -1.27 20.33
N GLN A 453 33.34 -0.37 20.74
CA GLN A 453 33.61 1.06 20.95
C GLN A 453 33.33 1.50 22.40
N PRO A 454 34.20 1.13 23.36
CA PRO A 454 33.96 1.37 24.79
C PRO A 454 33.90 2.86 25.18
N SER A 455 34.57 3.74 24.44
CA SER A 455 34.46 5.20 24.62
C SER A 455 33.05 5.70 24.32
N LEU A 456 32.49 5.31 23.17
CA LEU A 456 31.16 5.71 22.74
C LEU A 456 30.09 5.17 23.71
N LEU A 457 30.18 3.90 24.10
CA LEU A 457 29.23 3.30 25.06
C LEU A 457 29.22 4.05 26.40
N ARG A 458 30.39 4.45 26.91
CA ARG A 458 30.50 5.24 28.14
C ARG A 458 29.86 6.62 28.00
N ASP A 459 30.05 7.25 26.85
CA ASP A 459 29.50 8.58 26.58
C ASP A 459 27.97 8.50 26.45
N LEU A 460 27.45 7.53 25.70
CA LEU A 460 26.00 7.26 25.57
C LEU A 460 25.33 6.96 26.92
N GLY A 461 25.99 6.22 27.81
CA GLY A 461 25.48 5.93 29.15
C GLY A 461 25.35 7.17 30.06
N ARG A 462 26.11 8.23 29.76
CA ARG A 462 26.07 9.51 30.51
C ARG A 462 25.05 10.50 29.94
N LEU A 463 24.67 10.33 28.68
CA LEU A 463 23.66 11.19 28.07
C LEU A 463 22.30 11.05 28.76
N ARG A 464 21.58 12.16 28.76
CA ARG A 464 20.21 12.28 29.27
C ARG A 464 19.41 13.02 28.20
N ASN A 465 18.11 12.74 28.15
CA ASN A 465 17.22 13.32 27.16
C ASN A 465 17.62 12.97 25.72
N VAL A 466 17.83 11.68 25.43
CA VAL A 466 18.18 11.20 24.07
C VAL A 466 17.23 10.11 23.59
N THR A 467 17.12 9.98 22.27
CA THR A 467 16.43 8.87 21.63
C THR A 467 17.43 8.08 20.81
N ILE A 468 17.56 6.79 21.11
CA ILE A 468 18.46 5.90 20.37
C ILE A 468 17.63 5.12 19.36
N LEU A 469 17.96 5.29 18.09
CA LEU A 469 17.41 4.49 17.00
C LEU A 469 18.28 3.25 16.85
N ALA A 470 17.87 2.13 17.44
CA ALA A 470 18.64 0.90 17.49
C ALA A 470 18.33 0.02 16.27
N PRO A 471 19.23 -0.12 15.29
CA PRO A 471 18.99 -1.02 14.17
C PRO A 471 18.91 -2.47 14.63
N SER A 472 17.95 -3.22 14.09
CA SER A 472 17.83 -4.65 14.34
C SER A 472 19.03 -5.44 13.81
N ASN A 473 19.19 -6.68 14.28
CA ASN A 473 20.18 -7.62 13.76
C ASN A 473 20.07 -7.79 12.24
N ASP A 474 18.86 -7.84 11.70
CA ASP A 474 18.64 -7.98 10.26
C ASP A 474 19.03 -6.70 9.52
N ALA A 475 18.72 -5.53 10.08
CA ALA A 475 19.15 -4.24 9.54
C ALA A 475 20.69 -4.13 9.44
N ILE A 476 21.41 -4.60 10.46
CA ILE A 476 22.88 -4.60 10.48
C ILE A 476 23.43 -5.63 9.47
N LYS A 477 22.84 -6.82 9.38
CA LYS A 477 23.25 -7.83 8.38
C LYS A 477 23.07 -7.33 6.95
N ASP A 478 21.93 -6.70 6.65
CA ASP A 478 21.66 -6.09 5.36
C ASP A 478 22.71 -5.03 5.00
N LEU A 479 23.13 -4.23 5.99
CA LEU A 479 24.22 -3.27 5.82
C LEU A 479 25.56 -3.95 5.55
N LEU A 480 25.91 -5.01 6.29
CA LEU A 480 27.20 -5.70 6.15
C LEU A 480 27.31 -6.50 4.84
N ASN A 481 26.17 -6.92 4.27
CA ASN A 481 26.12 -7.56 2.96
C ASN A 481 26.38 -6.55 1.81
N ASP A 482 26.32 -5.24 2.09
CA ASP A 482 26.65 -4.22 1.11
C ASP A 482 28.18 -4.06 0.99
N THR A 483 28.71 -4.51 -0.15
CA THR A 483 30.14 -4.41 -0.48
C THR A 483 30.68 -2.97 -0.44
N ALA A 484 29.84 -1.96 -0.67
CA ALA A 484 30.24 -0.55 -0.59
C ALA A 484 30.45 -0.11 0.87
N VAL A 485 29.59 -0.59 1.77
CA VAL A 485 29.71 -0.29 3.21
C VAL A 485 30.88 -1.05 3.82
N ALA A 486 31.08 -2.31 3.44
CA ALA A 486 32.25 -3.08 3.86
C ALA A 486 33.56 -2.36 3.52
N ARG A 487 33.67 -1.83 2.28
CA ARG A 487 34.82 -1.01 1.85
C ARG A 487 34.91 0.33 2.58
N MET A 488 33.78 0.98 2.86
CA MET A 488 33.79 2.24 3.63
C MET A 488 34.32 2.03 5.05
N VAL A 489 33.88 0.95 5.71
CA VAL A 489 34.33 0.59 7.06
C VAL A 489 35.80 0.16 7.07
N GLU A 490 36.26 -0.53 6.03
CA GLU A 490 37.67 -0.90 5.84
C GLU A 490 38.58 0.32 5.62
N ASN A 491 38.14 1.28 4.81
CA ASN A 491 38.92 2.47 4.45
C ASN A 491 38.92 3.55 5.53
N ASP A 492 37.84 3.69 6.29
CA ASP A 492 37.73 4.67 7.38
C ASP A 492 37.06 4.07 8.62
N PRO A 493 37.85 3.62 9.61
CA PRO A 493 37.33 3.11 10.87
C PRO A 493 36.50 4.12 11.68
N SER A 494 36.64 5.43 11.42
CA SER A 494 35.85 6.46 12.09
C SER A 494 34.40 6.51 11.59
N SER A 495 34.11 5.89 10.45
CA SER A 495 32.77 5.81 9.86
C SER A 495 31.77 5.07 10.76
N VAL A 496 32.21 4.03 11.48
CA VAL A 496 31.36 3.27 12.41
C VAL A 496 30.90 4.17 13.57
N ALA A 497 31.80 4.97 14.12
CA ALA A 497 31.45 5.92 15.18
C ALA A 497 30.49 7.00 14.66
N ALA A 498 30.70 7.50 13.43
CA ALA A 498 29.81 8.47 12.80
C ALA A 498 28.40 7.90 12.57
N ILE A 499 28.29 6.66 12.07
CA ILE A 499 27.02 5.96 11.91
C ILE A 499 26.32 5.82 13.26
N LEU A 500 27.01 5.36 14.30
CA LEU A 500 26.40 5.18 15.62
C LEU A 500 25.98 6.51 16.26
N GLN A 501 26.75 7.58 16.10
CA GLN A 501 26.36 8.93 16.55
C GLN A 501 25.13 9.45 15.80
N TYR A 502 24.99 9.11 14.52
CA TYR A 502 23.84 9.50 13.70
C TYR A 502 22.54 8.81 14.13
N HIS A 503 22.63 7.63 14.74
CA HIS A 503 21.49 6.91 15.31
C HIS A 503 21.01 7.47 16.66
N VAL A 504 21.69 8.47 17.22
CA VAL A 504 21.33 9.05 18.51
C VAL A 504 20.78 10.45 18.29
N LEU A 505 19.49 10.62 18.55
CA LEU A 505 18.78 11.88 18.45
C LEU A 505 18.87 12.66 19.76
N ASN A 506 18.96 13.98 19.64
CA ASN A 506 18.90 14.89 20.77
C ASN A 506 17.45 15.19 21.15
N GLY A 507 17.05 14.80 22.37
CA GLY A 507 15.67 14.82 22.86
C GLY A 507 15.07 13.42 23.01
N THR A 508 14.14 13.25 23.95
CA THR A 508 13.31 12.04 24.08
C THR A 508 12.02 12.18 23.28
N TYR A 509 11.90 11.41 22.20
CA TYR A 509 10.74 11.38 21.33
C TYR A 509 10.06 10.03 21.49
N TYR A 510 8.93 9.99 22.19
CA TYR A 510 8.08 8.81 22.22
C TYR A 510 7.38 8.63 20.87
N ALA A 511 7.03 7.40 20.50
CA ALA A 511 6.35 7.15 19.23
C ALA A 511 5.03 7.93 19.10
N SER A 512 4.32 8.13 20.22
CA SER A 512 3.10 8.96 20.29
C SER A 512 3.31 10.45 19.99
N ASN A 513 4.54 10.94 20.14
CA ASN A 513 4.87 12.36 19.96
C ASN A 513 5.36 12.68 18.55
N ILE A 514 5.56 11.65 17.71
CA ILE A 514 5.94 11.83 16.32
C ILE A 514 4.64 12.04 15.54
N SER A 515 4.52 13.19 14.87
CA SER A 515 3.32 13.56 14.10
C SER A 515 3.46 13.22 12.61
N ASP A 516 2.36 13.40 11.89
CA ASP A 516 2.26 13.32 10.42
C ASP A 516 2.90 14.53 9.70
N THR A 517 3.46 15.49 10.45
CA THR A 517 4.22 16.61 9.91
C THR A 517 5.72 16.34 10.04
N PRO A 518 6.52 16.48 8.96
CA PRO A 518 7.96 16.22 8.99
C PRO A 518 8.70 17.07 10.05
N ALA A 519 9.38 16.39 10.97
CA ALA A 519 10.20 17.03 12.01
C ALA A 519 11.68 16.70 11.84
N PHE A 520 12.54 17.71 11.71
CA PHE A 520 13.98 17.52 11.48
C PHE A 520 14.77 17.57 12.79
N VAL A 521 14.99 16.38 13.36
CA VAL A 521 15.59 16.20 14.69
C VAL A 521 17.12 16.16 14.58
N PRO A 522 17.85 16.96 15.38
CA PRO A 522 19.31 16.92 15.39
C PRO A 522 19.83 15.65 16.07
N THR A 523 20.90 15.09 15.51
CA THR A 523 21.61 13.90 15.99
C THR A 523 22.89 14.29 16.72
N LEU A 524 23.59 13.33 17.31
CA LEU A 524 24.92 13.55 17.89
C LEU A 524 26.05 13.58 16.86
N LEU A 525 25.76 13.32 15.58
CA LEU A 525 26.76 13.38 14.52
C LEU A 525 27.14 14.84 14.25
N ASN A 526 28.29 15.26 14.75
CA ASN A 526 28.80 16.63 14.63
C ASN A 526 30.21 16.70 14.01
N ASN A 527 30.77 15.56 13.60
CA ASN A 527 32.08 15.49 12.97
C ASN A 527 32.02 16.15 11.58
N ALA A 528 32.83 17.19 11.37
CA ALA A 528 32.86 17.99 10.14
C ALA A 528 33.16 17.18 8.87
N THR A 529 33.84 16.03 8.98
CA THR A 529 34.07 15.11 7.85
C THR A 529 32.77 14.52 7.30
N TYR A 530 31.76 14.36 8.15
CA TYR A 530 30.50 13.67 7.82
C TYR A 530 29.29 14.61 7.85
N ALA A 531 29.37 15.70 8.62
CA ALA A 531 28.27 16.62 8.83
C ALA A 531 28.79 18.05 9.02
N ASN A 532 28.43 18.94 8.10
CA ASN A 532 28.67 20.37 8.18
C ASN A 532 27.32 21.12 8.30
N VAL A 533 26.55 20.77 9.33
CA VAL A 533 25.25 21.35 9.66
C VAL A 533 25.28 21.89 11.08
N THR A 534 24.68 23.07 11.30
CA THR A 534 24.69 23.71 12.62
C THR A 534 23.79 22.96 13.59
N GLY A 535 24.38 22.54 14.71
CA GLY A 535 23.70 21.70 15.70
C GLY A 535 23.83 20.19 15.44
N GLY A 536 24.64 19.77 14.47
CA GLY A 536 24.82 18.38 14.07
C GLY A 536 23.93 17.99 12.90
N GLN A 537 24.17 16.80 12.35
CA GLN A 537 23.37 16.26 11.25
C GLN A 537 21.94 15.98 11.72
N ARG A 538 20.97 16.05 10.82
CA ARG A 538 19.56 15.83 11.15
C ARG A 538 19.02 14.54 10.56
N VAL A 539 17.95 14.03 11.17
CA VAL A 539 17.11 12.96 10.66
C VAL A 539 15.68 13.51 10.62
N GLU A 540 14.96 13.22 9.54
CA GLU A 540 13.53 13.54 9.46
C GLU A 540 12.72 12.46 10.18
N ALA A 541 11.87 12.85 11.12
CA ALA A 541 10.92 12.00 11.81
C ALA A 541 9.51 12.29 11.30
N LEU A 542 8.78 11.24 10.93
CA LEU A 542 7.44 11.32 10.37
C LEU A 542 6.61 10.10 10.77
N ALA A 543 5.38 10.32 11.23
CA ALA A 543 4.42 9.23 11.46
C ALA A 543 3.75 8.82 10.16
N MET A 544 3.85 7.54 9.80
CA MET A 544 3.12 6.94 8.70
C MET A 544 2.02 6.03 9.26
N GLY A 545 0.82 6.57 9.42
CA GLY A 545 -0.25 5.90 10.17
C GLY A 545 0.14 5.77 11.64
N ASP A 546 0.09 4.55 12.17
CA ASP A 546 0.46 4.27 13.57
C ASP A 546 1.96 4.00 13.78
N THR A 547 2.78 4.09 12.72
CA THR A 547 4.21 3.74 12.78
C THR A 547 5.10 4.97 12.63
N ALA A 548 5.96 5.21 13.61
CA ALA A 548 7.03 6.19 13.51
C ALA A 548 8.07 5.76 12.47
N SER A 549 8.41 6.64 11.54
CA SER A 549 9.39 6.42 10.48
C SER A 549 10.43 7.53 10.50
N PHE A 550 11.66 7.18 10.12
CA PHE A 550 12.79 8.09 10.07
C PHE A 550 13.40 8.10 8.66
N TYR A 551 13.60 9.27 8.08
CA TYR A 551 14.26 9.46 6.80
C TYR A 551 15.67 10.01 7.00
N SER A 552 16.64 9.34 6.38
CA SER A 552 18.06 9.64 6.48
C SER A 552 18.65 10.02 5.11
N GLY A 553 19.99 10.00 4.96
CA GLY A 553 20.66 10.30 3.69
C GLY A 553 20.08 9.47 2.53
N PHE A 554 20.16 10.03 1.32
CA PHE A 554 19.51 9.45 0.13
C PHE A 554 18.00 9.24 0.30
N ARG A 555 17.35 9.98 1.21
CA ARG A 555 15.94 9.79 1.58
C ARG A 555 15.61 8.35 1.99
N GLN A 556 16.58 7.63 2.57
CA GLN A 556 16.36 6.26 3.01
C GLN A 556 15.42 6.21 4.21
N GLN A 557 14.33 5.46 4.07
CA GLN A 557 13.33 5.24 5.10
C GLN A 557 13.70 4.07 6.04
N SER A 558 13.64 4.33 7.34
CA SER A 558 13.77 3.35 8.42
C SER A 558 12.54 3.41 9.33
N ASN A 559 11.82 2.30 9.44
CA ASN A 559 10.58 2.21 10.23
C ASN A 559 10.86 1.64 11.62
N VAL A 560 10.16 2.16 12.62
CA VAL A 560 10.20 1.62 13.98
C VAL A 560 9.44 0.29 14.03
N THR A 561 10.13 -0.79 14.37
CA THR A 561 9.54 -2.12 14.56
C THR A 561 9.11 -2.36 16.01
N LYS A 562 9.80 -1.72 16.96
CA LYS A 562 9.44 -1.73 18.38
C LYS A 562 9.76 -0.38 19.00
N ALA A 563 8.75 0.27 19.52
CA ALA A 563 8.85 1.61 20.08
C ALA A 563 9.01 1.61 21.61
N ASP A 564 9.44 2.76 22.14
CA ASP A 564 9.28 3.18 23.54
C ASP A 564 9.98 2.32 24.60
N LEU A 565 11.15 1.77 24.25
CA LEU A 565 12.00 1.06 25.22
C LEU A 565 12.72 2.07 26.13
N ASN A 566 12.19 2.26 27.34
CA ASN A 566 12.71 3.23 28.30
C ASN A 566 14.02 2.77 28.96
N PHE A 567 15.01 3.67 29.05
CA PHE A 567 16.23 3.49 29.82
C PHE A 567 16.57 4.75 30.63
N THR A 568 17.59 4.71 31.49
CA THR A 568 17.95 5.84 32.37
C THR A 568 18.22 7.15 31.61
N GLY A 569 18.74 7.07 30.38
CA GLY A 569 19.11 8.23 29.56
C GLY A 569 18.02 8.75 28.62
N GLY A 570 16.95 7.99 28.41
CA GLY A 570 15.89 8.36 27.48
C GLY A 570 15.11 7.16 26.94
N VAL A 571 14.91 7.10 25.64
CA VAL A 571 14.10 6.08 24.97
C VAL A 571 14.86 5.43 23.81
N ILE A 572 14.61 4.15 23.56
CA ILE A 572 15.16 3.39 22.44
C ILE A 572 14.00 2.98 21.53
N HIS A 573 14.16 3.20 20.23
CA HIS A 573 13.29 2.67 19.19
C HIS A 573 14.08 1.68 18.35
N ILE A 574 13.57 0.46 18.19
CA ILE A 574 14.17 -0.51 17.29
C ILE A 574 13.72 -0.19 15.86
N ILE A 575 14.67 -0.05 14.94
CA ILE A 575 14.41 0.26 13.53
C ILE A 575 14.79 -0.91 12.61
N ASN A 576 14.09 -1.05 11.50
CA ASN A 576 14.32 -2.13 10.54
C ASN A 576 15.46 -1.88 9.54
N LYS A 577 16.07 -0.69 9.51
CA LYS A 577 17.16 -0.33 8.61
C LYS A 577 18.14 0.61 9.28
N VAL A 578 19.45 0.42 9.05
CA VAL A 578 20.50 1.33 9.52
C VAL A 578 20.38 2.67 8.79
N LEU A 579 20.38 3.78 9.51
CA LEU A 579 20.32 5.12 8.93
C LEU A 579 21.55 5.39 8.07
N ALA A 580 21.32 5.88 6.85
CA ALA A 580 22.40 6.27 5.93
C ALA A 580 22.89 7.68 6.29
N VAL A 581 24.18 7.81 6.58
CA VAL A 581 24.81 9.12 6.80
C VAL A 581 24.78 9.91 5.48
N PRO A 582 24.19 11.13 5.45
CA PRO A 582 24.14 11.94 4.24
C PRO A 582 25.52 12.23 3.64
N LYS A 583 25.63 12.17 2.31
CA LYS A 583 26.86 12.45 1.57
C LYS A 583 26.87 13.88 1.03
N ASN A 584 27.97 14.28 0.38
CA ASN A 584 28.05 15.57 -0.30
C ASN A 584 27.00 15.67 -1.43
N LEU A 585 26.83 16.88 -1.97
CA LEU A 585 25.83 17.17 -3.01
C LEU A 585 26.03 16.31 -4.28
N SER A 586 27.26 16.15 -4.75
CA SER A 586 27.57 15.41 -5.98
C SER A 586 27.21 13.93 -5.87
N ASP A 587 27.67 13.26 -4.80
CA ASP A 587 27.36 11.85 -4.55
C ASP A 587 25.86 11.64 -4.34
N THR A 588 25.21 12.58 -3.65
CA THR A 588 23.77 12.53 -3.43
C THR A 588 23.00 12.73 -4.73
N ALA A 589 23.46 13.62 -5.63
CA ALA A 589 22.85 13.85 -6.94
C ALA A 589 22.97 12.60 -7.83
N ILE A 590 24.12 11.93 -7.84
CA ILE A 590 24.32 10.68 -8.58
C ILE A 590 23.38 9.59 -8.05
N ALA A 591 23.34 9.41 -6.73
CA ALA A 591 22.44 8.45 -6.09
C ALA A 591 20.95 8.78 -6.31
N ALA A 592 20.61 10.07 -6.49
CA ALA A 592 19.28 10.57 -6.79
C ALA A 592 18.86 10.46 -8.27
N ASN A 593 19.73 9.93 -9.15
CA ASN A 593 19.54 9.97 -10.60
C ASN A 593 19.37 11.41 -11.15
N LEU A 594 20.12 12.37 -10.59
CA LEU A 594 20.21 13.76 -11.02
C LEU A 594 21.54 13.98 -11.77
N SER A 595 21.80 13.14 -12.78
CA SER A 595 23.06 13.15 -13.54
C SER A 595 23.37 14.50 -14.19
N ALA A 596 22.35 15.23 -14.67
CA ALA A 596 22.53 16.56 -15.25
C ALA A 596 23.07 17.58 -14.22
N VAL A 597 22.57 17.54 -12.98
CA VAL A 597 23.06 18.40 -11.89
C VAL A 597 24.48 18.03 -11.50
N ALA A 598 24.77 16.73 -11.35
CA ALA A 598 26.10 16.26 -10.98
C ALA A 598 27.17 16.68 -12.02
N GLY A 599 26.87 16.55 -13.31
CA GLY A 599 27.78 17.00 -14.36
C GLY A 599 27.83 18.52 -14.50
N ALA A 600 26.71 19.23 -14.35
CA ALA A 600 26.72 20.70 -14.39
C ALA A 600 27.57 21.31 -13.26
N LEU A 601 27.54 20.72 -12.05
CA LEU A 601 28.39 21.12 -10.93
C LEU A 601 29.89 20.89 -11.21
N THR A 602 30.20 19.82 -11.95
CA THR A 602 31.57 19.48 -12.36
C THR A 602 32.07 20.46 -13.40
N GLU A 603 31.26 20.74 -14.43
CA GLU A 603 31.57 21.68 -15.51
C GLU A 603 31.75 23.10 -14.98
N SER A 604 30.90 23.53 -14.05
CA SER A 604 30.96 24.87 -13.44
C SER A 604 31.99 25.00 -12.31
N LYS A 605 32.76 23.93 -12.00
CA LYS A 605 33.77 23.89 -10.92
C LYS A 605 33.23 24.31 -9.53
N LEU A 606 31.93 24.12 -9.27
CA LEU A 606 31.29 24.54 -8.02
C LEU A 606 31.33 23.47 -6.92
N VAL A 607 31.67 22.22 -7.24
CA VAL A 607 31.68 21.08 -6.29
C VAL A 607 32.43 21.44 -5.00
N THR A 608 33.66 21.93 -5.09
CA THR A 608 34.50 22.23 -3.92
C THR A 608 33.96 23.42 -3.12
N ASN A 609 33.44 24.45 -3.80
CA ASN A 609 32.88 25.63 -3.16
C ASN A 609 31.65 25.23 -2.34
N LEU A 610 30.70 24.54 -2.96
CA LEU A 610 29.45 24.13 -2.30
C LEU A 610 29.66 23.08 -1.21
N THR A 611 30.69 22.22 -1.31
CA THR A 611 30.98 21.22 -0.28
C THR A 611 31.49 21.84 1.02
N ASN A 612 32.23 22.96 0.93
CA ASN A 612 32.78 23.66 2.09
C ASN A 612 31.76 24.59 2.77
N GLU A 613 30.71 25.00 2.05
CA GLU A 613 29.64 25.81 2.60
C GLU A 613 28.85 25.08 3.68
N LYS A 614 28.36 25.82 4.66
CA LYS A 614 27.60 25.30 5.80
C LYS A 614 26.14 25.73 5.72
N ASN A 615 25.23 24.83 6.09
CA ASN A 615 23.79 25.10 6.14
C ASN A 615 23.23 25.57 4.79
N ILE A 616 23.47 24.82 3.72
CA ILE A 616 22.96 25.18 2.40
C ILE A 616 21.57 24.56 2.15
N THR A 617 20.75 25.26 1.38
CA THR A 617 19.53 24.70 0.77
C THR A 617 19.68 24.78 -0.74
N VAL A 618 19.61 23.64 -1.41
CA VAL A 618 19.79 23.53 -2.86
C VAL A 618 18.47 23.13 -3.50
N PHE A 619 17.97 23.93 -4.44
CA PHE A 619 16.83 23.57 -5.27
C PHE A 619 17.34 22.91 -6.56
N ALA A 620 17.53 21.59 -6.58
CA ALA A 620 18.18 20.90 -7.68
C ALA A 620 17.18 20.57 -8.81
N PRO A 621 17.36 21.03 -10.05
CA PRO A 621 16.46 20.66 -11.14
C PRO A 621 16.58 19.18 -11.52
N SER A 622 15.45 18.57 -11.87
CA SER A 622 15.40 17.21 -12.42
C SER A 622 16.07 17.12 -13.80
N ASN A 623 16.48 15.90 -14.20
CA ASN A 623 17.00 15.65 -15.55
C ASN A 623 16.03 16.11 -16.67
N SER A 624 14.72 15.96 -16.46
CA SER A 624 13.70 16.49 -17.36
C SER A 624 13.66 18.02 -17.42
N ALA A 625 13.93 18.70 -16.30
CA ALA A 625 14.02 20.15 -16.28
C ALA A 625 15.18 20.66 -17.14
N PHE A 626 16.34 20.01 -17.05
CA PHE A 626 17.50 20.29 -17.91
C PHE A 626 17.20 20.00 -19.38
N ALA A 627 16.56 18.87 -19.69
CA ALA A 627 16.18 18.52 -21.05
C ALA A 627 15.25 19.57 -21.69
N ASN A 628 14.29 20.09 -20.92
CA ASN A 628 13.31 21.09 -21.38
C ASN A 628 13.94 22.41 -21.82
N ILE A 629 15.09 22.78 -21.25
CA ILE A 629 15.81 24.01 -21.57
C ILE A 629 17.12 23.77 -22.34
N GLY A 630 17.33 22.55 -22.86
CA GLY A 630 18.64 22.15 -23.37
C GLY A 630 19.16 23.00 -24.52
N SER A 631 18.29 23.58 -25.35
CA SER A 631 18.71 24.49 -26.43
C SER A 631 19.42 25.76 -25.93
N VAL A 632 19.10 26.21 -24.70
CA VAL A 632 19.74 27.36 -24.06
C VAL A 632 21.06 26.92 -23.43
N LEU A 633 21.04 25.79 -22.73
CA LEU A 633 22.19 25.25 -22.01
C LEU A 633 23.40 24.94 -22.91
N SER A 634 23.16 24.52 -24.16
CA SER A 634 24.24 24.22 -25.11
C SER A 634 25.09 25.43 -25.52
N ASN A 635 24.61 26.65 -25.30
CA ASN A 635 25.29 27.90 -25.70
C ASN A 635 25.78 28.74 -24.51
N LEU A 636 25.65 28.24 -23.28
CA LEU A 636 26.06 28.99 -22.08
C LEU A 636 27.57 28.95 -21.89
N SER A 637 28.13 30.05 -21.42
CA SER A 637 29.50 30.06 -20.92
C SER A 637 29.59 29.38 -19.55
N GLU A 638 30.79 28.97 -19.15
CA GLU A 638 31.04 28.41 -17.80
C GLU A 638 30.56 29.37 -16.70
N SER A 639 30.77 30.69 -16.89
CA SER A 639 30.32 31.72 -15.94
C SER A 639 28.80 31.86 -15.87
N ASP A 640 28.09 31.73 -17.01
CA ASP A 640 26.63 31.80 -17.00
C ASP A 640 26.04 30.58 -16.30
N LEU A 641 26.61 29.39 -16.55
CA LEU A 641 26.24 28.16 -15.86
C LEU A 641 26.50 28.27 -14.36
N GLU A 642 27.64 28.84 -13.96
CA GLU A 642 27.97 29.09 -12.55
C GLU A 642 26.92 30.00 -11.88
N SER A 643 26.54 31.12 -12.52
CA SER A 643 25.52 32.04 -12.01
C SER A 643 24.15 31.37 -11.88
N ILE A 644 23.73 30.59 -12.89
CA ILE A 644 22.49 29.82 -12.84
C ILE A 644 22.52 28.83 -11.67
N LEU A 645 23.59 28.06 -11.51
CA LEU A 645 23.69 27.08 -10.42
C LEU A 645 23.74 27.75 -9.04
N LYS A 646 24.42 28.89 -8.88
CA LYS A 646 24.40 29.68 -7.64
C LYS A 646 23.01 30.21 -7.31
N TYR A 647 22.20 30.52 -8.31
CA TYR A 647 20.80 30.95 -8.13
C TYR A 647 19.90 29.81 -7.59
N HIS A 648 20.30 28.55 -7.76
CA HIS A 648 19.61 27.40 -7.16
C HIS A 648 20.04 27.12 -5.70
N VAL A 649 21.04 27.83 -5.18
CA VAL A 649 21.59 27.60 -3.84
C VAL A 649 21.27 28.77 -2.93
N VAL A 650 20.79 28.47 -1.73
CA VAL A 650 20.58 29.43 -0.63
C VAL A 650 21.56 29.11 0.49
N ASN A 651 22.44 30.05 0.83
CA ASN A 651 23.47 29.87 1.86
C ASN A 651 22.94 30.21 3.26
N ASN A 652 23.60 29.66 4.29
CA ASN A 652 23.35 29.94 5.70
C ASN A 652 21.91 29.72 6.19
N THR A 653 21.09 28.98 5.43
CA THR A 653 19.68 28.74 5.72
C THR A 653 19.35 27.27 5.47
N LEU A 654 18.88 26.56 6.51
CA LEU A 654 18.34 25.21 6.39
C LEU A 654 16.82 25.29 6.17
N GLY A 655 16.41 25.37 4.91
CA GLY A 655 15.02 25.41 4.50
C GLY A 655 14.48 24.02 4.27
N TYR A 656 14.09 23.31 5.32
CA TYR A 656 13.33 22.07 5.19
C TYR A 656 11.88 22.37 4.80
N SER A 657 11.16 21.43 4.20
CA SER A 657 9.77 21.65 3.75
C SER A 657 8.85 22.13 4.87
N SER A 658 9.08 21.67 6.11
CA SER A 658 8.30 22.07 7.29
C SER A 658 8.74 23.42 7.90
N THR A 659 9.92 23.94 7.56
CA THR A 659 10.43 25.23 8.05
C THR A 659 10.34 26.34 7.01
N LEU A 660 10.22 25.99 5.73
CA LEU A 660 9.98 26.94 4.64
C LEU A 660 8.64 27.67 4.85
N LYS A 661 8.62 28.95 4.49
CA LYS A 661 7.46 29.84 4.60
C LYS A 661 7.32 30.67 3.34
N ASN A 662 6.09 31.12 3.07
CA ASN A 662 5.83 32.07 2.00
C ASN A 662 6.68 33.33 2.20
N GLY A 663 7.38 33.75 1.16
CA GLY A 663 8.28 34.90 1.22
C GLY A 663 9.46 34.77 0.28
N SER A 664 10.50 35.58 0.50
CA SER A 664 11.70 35.59 -0.34
C SER A 664 12.92 35.00 0.37
N LEU A 665 13.70 34.18 -0.33
CA LEU A 665 15.02 33.71 0.12
C LEU A 665 16.12 34.29 -0.77
N THR A 666 17.23 34.74 -0.20
CA THR A 666 18.37 35.26 -0.96
C THR A 666 19.28 34.11 -1.39
N THR A 667 19.60 34.03 -2.67
CA THR A 667 20.46 32.99 -3.24
C THR A 667 21.94 33.31 -3.02
N SER A 668 22.81 32.34 -3.30
CA SER A 668 24.26 32.51 -3.29
C SER A 668 24.77 33.37 -4.47
N GLU A 669 23.95 33.54 -5.51
CA GLU A 669 24.20 34.47 -6.62
C GLU A 669 23.96 35.92 -6.17
N GLY A 670 22.94 36.15 -5.35
CA GLY A 670 22.62 37.44 -4.73
C GLY A 670 21.16 37.84 -4.95
N GLU A 671 20.57 37.39 -6.05
CA GLU A 671 19.16 37.59 -6.34
C GLU A 671 18.23 36.78 -5.44
N LYS A 672 16.95 37.16 -5.38
CA LYS A 672 15.94 36.54 -4.50
C LYS A 672 15.13 35.47 -5.24
N LEU A 673 14.82 34.40 -4.51
CA LEU A 673 13.80 33.40 -4.87
C LEU A 673 12.51 33.71 -4.13
N ASN A 674 11.38 33.52 -4.80
CA ASN A 674 10.05 33.62 -4.22
C ASN A 674 9.52 32.22 -3.86
N ILE A 675 9.26 31.98 -2.58
CA ILE A 675 8.71 30.72 -2.08
C ILE A 675 7.21 30.87 -1.90
N VAL A 676 6.45 29.97 -2.51
CA VAL A 676 4.98 29.89 -2.39
C VAL A 676 4.58 28.49 -2.00
N ILE A 677 3.90 28.36 -0.86
CA ILE A 677 3.36 27.12 -0.34
C ILE A 677 1.85 27.17 -0.55
N HIS A 678 1.35 26.26 -1.40
CA HIS A 678 -0.07 26.16 -1.73
C HIS A 678 -0.52 24.72 -1.60
N ASN A 679 -1.56 24.46 -0.78
CA ASN A 679 -2.07 23.12 -0.48
C ASN A 679 -0.97 22.13 -0.06
N GLY A 680 -0.02 22.56 0.78
CA GLY A 680 1.09 21.74 1.25
C GLY A 680 2.19 21.47 0.20
N THR A 681 2.06 22.00 -1.02
CA THR A 681 3.11 21.90 -2.05
C THR A 681 3.95 23.17 -2.09
N VAL A 682 5.27 23.01 -2.06
CA VAL A 682 6.25 24.11 -2.14
C VAL A 682 6.56 24.43 -3.60
N TRP A 683 6.50 25.70 -3.94
CA TRP A 683 6.93 26.27 -5.22
C TRP A 683 8.05 27.27 -4.98
N VAL A 684 9.02 27.27 -5.88
CA VAL A 684 10.20 28.14 -5.87
C VAL A 684 10.19 28.87 -7.20
N ASN A 685 9.89 30.17 -7.16
CA ASN A 685 9.46 30.94 -8.32
C ASN A 685 8.32 30.20 -9.05
N GLU A 686 8.50 29.81 -10.31
CA GLU A 686 7.60 29.00 -11.13
C GLU A 686 7.81 27.49 -10.98
N ALA A 687 8.93 27.05 -10.39
CA ALA A 687 9.31 25.65 -10.30
C ALA A 687 8.61 24.96 -9.13
N LYS A 688 8.06 23.77 -9.37
CA LYS A 688 7.43 22.95 -8.33
C LYS A 688 8.48 22.06 -7.67
N VAL A 689 8.49 22.00 -6.35
CA VAL A 689 9.25 20.98 -5.62
C VAL A 689 8.56 19.63 -5.81
N ILE A 690 9.23 18.72 -6.54
CA ILE A 690 8.77 17.36 -6.78
C ILE A 690 9.28 16.41 -5.70
N VAL A 691 10.54 16.55 -5.25
CA VAL A 691 11.12 15.72 -4.18
C VAL A 691 11.67 16.63 -3.08
N PRO A 692 10.94 16.82 -1.97
CA PRO A 692 11.44 17.66 -0.88
C PRO A 692 12.43 16.90 0.01
N ASP A 693 13.26 17.62 0.76
CA ASP A 693 13.99 17.12 1.94
C ASP A 693 15.01 15.99 1.70
N VAL A 694 15.76 16.03 0.60
CA VAL A 694 16.90 15.11 0.41
C VAL A 694 18.09 15.63 1.22
N LEU A 695 18.39 14.97 2.34
CA LEU A 695 19.47 15.37 3.25
C LEU A 695 20.85 15.19 2.62
N ILE A 696 21.72 16.19 2.75
CA ILE A 696 23.14 16.16 2.35
C ILE A 696 24.04 16.49 3.55
N ALA A 697 25.34 16.20 3.43
CA ALA A 697 26.31 16.37 4.51
C ALA A 697 26.34 17.78 5.10
N ASN A 698 26.05 18.80 4.30
CA ASN A 698 26.14 20.22 4.68
C ASN A 698 24.84 21.01 4.53
N GLY A 699 23.70 20.33 4.37
CA GLY A 699 22.45 21.01 4.02
C GLY A 699 21.30 20.09 3.62
N VAL A 700 20.42 20.62 2.77
CA VAL A 700 19.26 19.91 2.21
C VAL A 700 19.08 20.23 0.74
N VAL A 701 18.64 19.24 -0.03
CA VAL A 701 18.30 19.36 -1.45
C VAL A 701 16.79 19.16 -1.63
N HIS A 702 16.16 20.04 -2.42
CA HIS A 702 14.80 19.89 -2.90
C HIS A 702 14.84 19.74 -4.43
N VAL A 703 14.36 18.62 -4.96
CA VAL A 703 14.32 18.43 -6.41
C VAL A 703 13.14 19.18 -6.99
N ILE A 704 13.39 19.98 -8.03
CA ILE A 704 12.40 20.81 -8.72
C ILE A 704 12.19 20.38 -10.18
N ASP A 705 11.05 20.72 -10.77
CA ASP A 705 10.67 20.33 -12.14
C ASP A 705 11.07 21.34 -13.24
N ALA A 706 11.63 22.49 -12.87
CA ALA A 706 12.12 23.51 -13.78
C ALA A 706 13.49 24.05 -13.35
N VAL A 707 14.28 24.59 -14.30
CA VAL A 707 15.53 25.29 -14.00
C VAL A 707 15.21 26.76 -13.73
N LEU A 708 15.67 27.27 -12.59
CA LEU A 708 15.50 28.65 -12.15
C LEU A 708 16.40 29.58 -12.97
N ASN A 709 15.87 30.74 -13.33
CA ASN A 709 16.56 31.73 -14.16
C ASN A 709 16.92 33.00 -13.34
N PRO A 710 18.21 33.32 -13.14
CA PRO A 710 18.62 34.53 -12.42
C PRO A 710 18.20 35.83 -13.12
N ASP A 711 17.97 35.83 -14.44
CA ASP A 711 17.49 37.00 -15.18
C ASP A 711 15.99 37.27 -14.98
N LYS A 712 15.27 36.34 -14.35
CA LYS A 712 13.85 36.46 -14.01
C LYS A 712 13.60 36.26 -12.50
N PRO A 713 14.21 37.07 -11.62
CA PRO A 713 14.13 36.85 -10.18
C PRO A 713 12.75 37.19 -9.58
N SER A 714 11.90 37.88 -10.35
CA SER A 714 10.52 38.21 -9.97
C SER A 714 9.49 37.18 -10.45
N ALA A 715 9.92 36.02 -10.96
CA ALA A 715 9.01 34.96 -11.37
C ALA A 715 8.23 34.43 -10.15
N THR A 716 6.92 34.32 -10.30
CA THR A 716 6.03 33.83 -9.24
C THR A 716 5.16 32.70 -9.76
N ALA A 717 5.05 31.60 -9.00
CA ALA A 717 4.13 30.53 -9.32
C ALA A 717 2.70 31.07 -9.44
N ASN A 718 1.98 30.52 -10.42
CA ASN A 718 0.53 30.59 -10.48
C ASN A 718 -0.04 29.20 -10.21
N PRO A 719 -0.30 28.81 -8.94
CA PRO A 719 -0.71 27.45 -8.58
C PRO A 719 -2.04 27.02 -9.21
N THR A 720 -2.82 27.97 -9.77
CA THR A 720 -4.11 27.74 -10.39
C THR A 720 -4.04 27.61 -11.92
N ALA A 721 -2.90 27.90 -12.54
CA ALA A 721 -2.72 27.78 -13.98
C ALA A 721 -2.50 26.33 -14.43
N SER A 722 -3.00 25.97 -15.62
CA SER A 722 -2.78 24.65 -16.23
C SER A 722 -1.32 24.39 -16.62
N THR A 723 -0.54 25.46 -16.78
CA THR A 723 0.86 25.48 -17.21
C THR A 723 1.51 26.75 -16.67
N GLN A 724 2.74 26.64 -16.15
CA GLN A 724 3.51 27.81 -15.70
C GLN A 724 4.16 28.53 -16.89
N GLU A 725 4.46 29.81 -16.73
CA GLU A 725 5.29 30.54 -17.70
C GLU A 725 6.72 29.97 -17.67
N ALA A 726 7.34 29.81 -18.84
CA ALA A 726 8.69 29.26 -18.92
C ALA A 726 9.75 30.24 -18.40
N ALA A 727 10.62 29.75 -17.51
CA ALA A 727 11.79 30.45 -16.99
C ALA A 727 12.66 31.02 -18.10
N PHE A 728 12.88 30.23 -19.16
CA PHE A 728 13.67 30.58 -20.33
C PHE A 728 12.77 30.67 -21.56
N SER A 729 12.39 31.90 -21.94
CA SER A 729 11.54 32.15 -23.11
C SER A 729 12.26 31.79 -24.41
N GLY A 730 11.66 30.93 -25.23
CA GLY A 730 12.24 30.46 -26.49
C GLY A 730 13.13 29.23 -26.36
N ALA A 731 13.30 28.69 -25.15
CA ALA A 731 13.97 27.41 -24.95
C ALA A 731 13.16 26.25 -25.55
N SER A 732 13.86 25.28 -26.13
CA SER A 732 13.29 24.07 -26.71
C SER A 732 13.91 22.83 -26.06
N SER A 733 13.09 21.80 -25.91
CA SER A 733 13.52 20.52 -25.36
C SER A 733 14.47 19.78 -26.28
N VAL A 734 15.51 19.16 -25.72
CA VAL A 734 16.46 18.29 -26.45
C VAL A 734 16.29 16.83 -26.02
N SER A 735 16.63 15.89 -26.92
CA SER A 735 16.60 14.45 -26.60
C SER A 735 17.77 14.03 -25.71
N ASP A 736 18.96 14.61 -25.94
CA ASP A 736 20.16 14.32 -25.16
C ASP A 736 20.26 15.29 -24.00
N ILE A 737 20.13 14.79 -22.77
CA ILE A 737 20.14 15.62 -21.57
C ILE A 737 21.52 16.28 -21.43
N PRO A 738 21.61 17.62 -21.35
CA PRO A 738 22.89 18.30 -21.18
C PRO A 738 23.64 17.87 -19.91
N PHE A 739 24.97 17.93 -19.96
CA PHE A 739 25.87 17.67 -18.83
C PHE A 739 25.81 16.25 -18.23
N THR A 740 25.31 15.25 -18.94
CA THR A 740 25.30 13.86 -18.44
C THR A 740 26.53 13.05 -18.86
N SER A 741 27.32 13.53 -19.83
CA SER A 741 28.49 12.83 -20.35
C SER A 741 29.55 12.63 -19.26
N GLY A 742 29.92 11.37 -19.00
CA GLY A 742 30.97 11.01 -18.02
C GLY A 742 30.51 10.96 -16.56
N VAL A 743 29.24 11.23 -16.28
CA VAL A 743 28.65 11.01 -14.95
C VAL A 743 28.26 9.53 -14.83
N PRO A 744 28.68 8.80 -13.77
CA PRO A 744 28.25 7.43 -13.56
C PRO A 744 26.73 7.34 -13.50
N GLU A 745 26.11 6.59 -14.41
CA GLU A 745 24.69 6.26 -14.31
C GLU A 745 24.50 5.17 -13.26
N ASN A 746 23.54 5.36 -12.36
CA ASN A 746 23.14 4.30 -11.42
C ASN A 746 22.53 3.15 -12.24
N THR A 747 23.21 2.01 -12.35
CA THR A 747 22.78 0.83 -13.14
C THR A 747 21.50 0.15 -12.64
N ASN A 748 20.75 0.76 -11.72
CA ASN A 748 19.40 0.37 -11.38
C ASN A 748 18.37 1.14 -12.22
N THR A 749 18.40 0.97 -13.54
CA THR A 749 17.27 1.33 -14.41
C THR A 749 17.08 0.28 -15.49
N ALA A 750 16.05 -0.54 -15.32
CA ALA A 750 15.44 -1.26 -16.42
C ALA A 750 14.90 -0.23 -17.43
N ALA A 751 15.47 -0.23 -18.64
CA ALA A 751 14.88 0.18 -19.92
C ALA A 751 13.89 1.36 -19.88
N ALA A 752 14.40 2.59 -19.91
CA ALA A 752 13.69 3.72 -20.51
C ALA A 752 14.00 3.74 -22.01
N THR A 753 13.33 2.87 -22.78
CA THR A 753 13.34 2.94 -24.25
C THR A 753 12.08 3.65 -24.73
N GLY A 754 12.31 4.82 -25.35
CA GLY A 754 11.46 5.37 -26.41
C GLY A 754 10.33 6.28 -25.94
N LEU A 755 10.50 7.58 -26.13
CA LEU A 755 9.45 8.50 -26.57
C LEU A 755 10.09 9.76 -27.14
N SER A 756 10.37 9.74 -28.45
CA SER A 756 10.47 10.97 -29.24
C SER A 756 9.07 11.57 -29.41
N PRO A 757 8.92 12.90 -29.36
CA PRO A 757 7.63 13.56 -29.55
C PRO A 757 7.32 13.73 -31.05
N SER A 758 6.20 13.18 -31.50
CA SER A 758 5.60 13.58 -32.78
C SER A 758 4.58 14.69 -32.54
N THR A 759 4.84 15.83 -33.16
CA THR A 759 3.97 17.01 -33.28
C THR A 759 2.69 16.71 -34.07
N SER A 760 1.52 17.10 -33.55
CA SER A 760 0.56 18.00 -34.20
C SER A 760 -0.78 18.12 -33.44
N THR A 761 -1.08 19.38 -33.07
CA THR A 761 -2.38 20.08 -33.03
C THR A 761 -3.58 19.58 -32.20
N GLU A 762 -3.95 20.47 -31.27
CA GLU A 762 -5.30 20.88 -30.83
C GLU A 762 -6.11 20.01 -29.85
N GLY A 763 -6.34 20.56 -28.64
CA GLY A 763 -7.63 20.43 -27.94
C GLY A 763 -7.65 19.87 -26.51
N ALA A 764 -7.37 20.74 -25.53
CA ALA A 764 -7.91 20.76 -24.15
C ALA A 764 -7.62 19.59 -23.17
N ALA A 765 -6.57 19.81 -22.38
CA ALA A 765 -6.45 19.64 -20.92
C ALA A 765 -7.44 18.74 -20.14
N GLN A 766 -6.89 17.79 -19.36
CA GLN A 766 -6.97 17.87 -17.90
C GLN A 766 -5.84 17.09 -17.21
N ALA A 767 -5.19 17.80 -16.30
CA ALA A 767 -4.09 17.38 -15.45
C ALA A 767 -4.57 16.49 -14.29
N THR A 768 -3.79 15.45 -13.97
CA THR A 768 -3.74 14.94 -12.59
C THR A 768 -2.30 14.50 -12.29
N ALA A 769 -1.65 15.27 -11.43
CA ALA A 769 -0.27 15.09 -11.00
C ALA A 769 -0.14 14.04 -9.88
N ALA A 770 0.90 13.21 -10.04
CA ALA A 770 1.88 12.79 -9.05
C ALA A 770 1.43 12.44 -7.61
N ILE A 771 1.46 11.14 -7.29
CA ILE A 771 2.06 10.62 -6.05
C ILE A 771 2.84 9.34 -6.41
N ALA A 772 4.13 9.49 -6.67
CA ALA A 772 5.08 8.38 -6.77
C ALA A 772 6.46 8.95 -6.41
N LEU A 773 6.80 8.93 -5.12
CA LEU A 773 8.02 9.59 -4.63
C LEU A 773 8.94 8.73 -3.75
N GLY A 774 8.61 7.45 -3.57
CA GLY A 774 9.44 6.51 -2.82
C GLY A 774 10.41 5.68 -3.67
N ALA A 775 10.28 5.71 -5.00
CA ALA A 775 11.00 4.80 -5.89
C ALA A 775 12.32 5.36 -6.46
N LEU A 776 12.65 6.64 -6.21
CA LEU A 776 13.85 7.26 -6.80
C LEU A 776 15.16 6.85 -6.09
N PHE A 777 15.08 6.38 -4.84
CA PHE A 777 16.26 6.15 -3.99
C PHE A 777 16.33 4.75 -3.36
N GLY A 778 15.42 3.86 -3.72
CA GLY A 778 15.34 2.51 -3.16
C GLY A 778 16.31 1.54 -3.82
N GLY A 779 17.59 1.54 -3.44
CA GLY A 779 18.49 0.39 -3.67
C GLY A 779 19.93 0.73 -4.03
N ALA A 780 20.85 0.22 -3.19
CA ALA A 780 22.29 -0.04 -3.40
C ALA A 780 23.11 1.06 -4.09
N ALA A 781 23.90 1.80 -3.29
CA ALA A 781 24.87 2.76 -3.77
C ALA A 781 26.03 2.06 -4.51
N LEU A 782 25.99 2.07 -5.83
CA LEU A 782 27.13 1.73 -6.68
C LEU A 782 28.05 2.97 -6.75
N VAL A 783 29.13 2.94 -5.98
CA VAL A 783 30.23 3.92 -6.10
C VAL A 783 31.29 3.32 -7.03
N MET A 784 31.43 3.88 -8.23
CA MET A 784 32.65 3.75 -9.02
C MET A 784 33.47 5.02 -8.87
N ASN A 785 34.75 4.82 -8.54
CA ASN A 785 35.77 5.84 -8.38
C ASN A 785 36.52 5.99 -9.70
N PHE A 786 36.71 7.22 -10.18
CA PHE A 786 37.88 7.64 -10.94
C PHE A 786 38.31 9.03 -10.48
#